data_AF-A0A5P9EV82-F1
#
_entry.id   AF-A0A5P9EV82-F1
#
_cell.length_a   1.000
_cell.length_b   1.000
_cell.length_c   1.000
_cell.angle_alpha   90.00
_cell.angle_beta   90.00
_cell.angle_gamma   90.00
#
_symmetry.space_group_name_H-M   'P 1'
#
loop_
_entity.id
_entity.type
_entity.pdbx_description
1 polymer ?
#
loop_
_entity_poly.entity_id
_entity_poly.type
_entity_poly.pdbx_seq_one_letter_code
_entity_poly.pdbx_strand_id
1 'polypeptide(L)'
;MNKLSQKERVVSLGIDLLLLLIICTIAFGSLYPPVGDSGFWFYAALLSVLVGSKIVTPFYVKPVDAISYSVPAFVSLMLVNSWATWPIETKIAFFAVSSLSGLILIISLLAIILNNWGSERIQKVSNKIRIFLEVFAKPQVIYTPIIIFAMYSYHIGKPNELILISIAILLTVAMSAGDVLVKTFNRIRKTTKIGQQVSSVAEIAAYQQPKIILLRQAKDNDLPLKKIVYVKDKHSNSKLALTLDLVGRDNGVLTRSVEIASLQSGQYQELESVVSNDSVAVIEEEYLLEICATEGIDLASGDSVVGIVAPDTSIERLFFEVVDNSNIEEGRLVTVNIQGQKVLYQIVGGLTREEAVHQKNTYGYLRVQAQQVGVWNEQQRKFTQFSWLPNINEPVYLEAQENYAIEPDTIGHFPDSNYQVKIGNINHLVTHNTAILGILGVGKSMLAIELLERMMVEGIKVVCLDLTDQYSSELSDYYNAPYEEECIQRLRAATDQDRDVWQENPEQGGSLPNLKNAFFEDLNRFINNSDGHLLKIYNPAEFVATRQDRAPGSFQTRGQWQRGAPLFSVTPVEITKIVSETVLDILSAEMSDNARVCLVYEEAHSLVPEWNSVVAEGDKHATSGTARAILQGRKFGLGCLLITQRTANVTKTILNQCNTIFAMRTFDDTGKEFLGNYIGKDYAQSLSSVKERHAVFFGRGSSCENPVLMKVNNRDDFLRSYRGIHQPPVFPPVDSIPAQEQQLEPEFDDDVPF
;
A
#
# COMPACT_ATOMS: atom_id res chain seq x y z
N MET A 1 14.08 -29.43 25.03
CA MET A 1 14.59 -29.54 26.42
C MET A 1 15.12 -28.18 26.86
N ASN A 2 14.39 -27.46 27.71
CA ASN A 2 14.81 -26.12 28.16
C ASN A 2 16.13 -26.20 28.95
N LYS A 3 17.17 -25.54 28.43
CA LYS A 3 18.44 -25.35 29.11
C LYS A 3 18.22 -24.40 30.28
N LEU A 4 18.66 -24.79 31.49
CA LEU A 4 18.58 -23.91 32.66
C LEU A 4 19.46 -22.67 32.46
N SER A 5 19.00 -21.51 32.89
CA SER A 5 19.81 -20.29 32.94
C SER A 5 20.97 -20.43 33.93
N GLN A 6 21.95 -19.52 33.88
CA GLN A 6 23.09 -19.55 34.81
C GLN A 6 22.63 -19.40 36.28
N LYS A 7 21.66 -18.51 36.54
CA LYS A 7 21.08 -18.33 37.89
C LYS A 7 20.38 -19.61 38.38
N GLU A 8 19.62 -20.26 37.50
CA GLU A 8 18.92 -21.51 37.81
C GLU A 8 19.87 -22.68 38.07
N ARG A 9 21.01 -22.75 37.37
CA ARG A 9 22.03 -23.77 37.63
C ARG A 9 22.72 -23.61 38.98
N VAL A 10 22.92 -22.36 39.42
CA VAL A 10 23.45 -22.07 40.77
C VAL A 10 22.46 -22.51 41.84
N VAL A 11 21.16 -22.25 41.64
CA VAL A 11 20.10 -22.72 42.55
C VAL A 11 20.03 -24.25 42.57
N SER A 12 20.08 -24.89 41.40
CA SER A 12 20.13 -26.36 41.28
C SER A 12 21.33 -26.97 42.03
N LEU A 13 22.53 -26.38 41.88
CA LEU A 13 23.71 -26.79 42.65
C LEU A 13 23.50 -26.64 44.15
N GLY A 14 22.88 -25.55 44.61
CA GLY A 14 22.56 -25.35 46.03
C GLY A 14 21.64 -26.44 46.57
N ILE A 15 20.66 -26.88 45.78
CA ILE A 15 19.75 -27.97 46.14
C ILE A 15 20.51 -29.31 46.20
N ASP A 16 21.34 -29.61 45.22
CA ASP A 16 22.13 -30.85 45.18
C ASP A 16 23.13 -30.93 46.36
N LEU A 17 23.75 -29.80 46.73
CA LEU A 17 24.61 -29.71 47.93
C LEU A 17 23.82 -29.91 49.23
N LEU A 18 22.62 -29.35 49.34
CA LEU A 18 21.77 -29.52 50.53
C LEU A 18 21.33 -30.98 50.70
N LEU A 19 20.92 -31.64 49.62
CA LEU A 19 20.60 -33.08 49.61
C LEU A 19 21.80 -33.92 50.08
N LEU A 20 22.98 -33.57 49.61
CA LEU A 20 24.23 -34.24 49.93
C LEU A 20 24.65 -34.05 51.41
N LEU A 21 24.42 -32.87 51.99
CA LEU A 21 24.60 -32.63 53.44
C LEU A 21 23.61 -33.46 54.29
N ILE A 22 22.35 -33.57 53.86
CA ILE A 22 21.35 -34.41 54.54
C ILE A 22 21.80 -35.87 54.53
N ILE A 23 22.23 -36.39 53.37
CA ILE A 23 22.70 -37.78 53.25
C ILE A 23 23.96 -38.03 54.08
N CYS A 24 24.89 -37.07 54.15
CA CYS A 24 26.07 -37.18 55.01
C CYS A 24 25.72 -37.20 56.50
N THR A 25 24.75 -36.39 56.92
CA THR A 25 24.26 -36.38 58.31
C THR A 25 23.68 -37.74 58.69
N ILE A 26 22.94 -38.37 57.77
CA ILE A 26 22.37 -39.71 57.98
C ILE A 26 23.46 -40.79 57.96
N ALA A 27 24.49 -40.66 57.10
CA ALA A 27 25.52 -41.68 56.91
C ALA A 27 26.60 -41.67 58.00
N PHE A 28 27.05 -40.48 58.45
CA PHE A 28 28.20 -40.32 59.33
C PHE A 28 27.85 -39.63 60.66
N GLY A 29 26.59 -39.27 60.89
CA GLY A 29 26.17 -38.53 62.09
C GLY A 29 26.69 -37.09 62.16
N SER A 30 27.28 -36.59 61.07
CA SER A 30 27.86 -35.26 60.94
C SER A 30 27.57 -34.68 59.56
N LEU A 31 27.56 -33.35 59.43
CA LEU A 31 27.19 -32.67 58.19
C LEU A 31 28.12 -32.99 57.01
N TYR A 32 29.31 -33.52 57.27
CA TYR A 32 30.33 -33.81 56.27
C TYR A 32 31.07 -35.12 56.60
N PRO A 33 31.60 -35.86 55.60
CA PRO A 33 32.31 -37.11 55.86
C PRO A 33 33.62 -36.90 56.64
N PRO A 34 34.11 -37.92 57.37
CA PRO A 34 35.38 -37.85 58.07
C PRO A 34 36.55 -37.47 57.15
N VAL A 35 37.49 -36.68 57.65
CA VAL A 35 38.68 -36.28 56.91
C VAL A 35 39.67 -37.46 56.84
N GLY A 36 40.24 -37.70 55.67
CA GLY A 36 41.11 -38.85 55.38
C GLY A 36 40.53 -39.76 54.29
N ASP A 37 40.98 -41.00 54.23
CA ASP A 37 40.68 -41.94 53.14
C ASP A 37 39.16 -42.21 52.98
N SER A 38 38.41 -42.23 54.09
CA SER A 38 36.96 -42.41 54.10
C SER A 38 36.15 -41.21 53.59
N GLY A 39 36.74 -40.01 53.54
CA GLY A 39 36.11 -38.82 52.96
C GLY A 39 36.43 -38.61 51.49
N PHE A 40 37.32 -39.44 50.91
CA PHE A 40 37.89 -39.23 49.57
C PHE A 40 36.83 -39.15 48.46
N TRP A 41 35.81 -40.01 48.50
CA TRP A 41 34.72 -40.03 47.52
C TRP A 41 33.94 -38.70 47.45
N PHE A 42 33.86 -37.98 48.57
CA PHE A 42 33.10 -36.75 48.70
C PHE A 42 33.91 -35.53 48.29
N TYR A 43 35.07 -35.33 48.94
CA TYR A 43 35.85 -34.11 48.78
C TYR A 43 36.58 -34.05 47.44
N ALA A 44 37.20 -35.16 47.01
CA ALA A 44 38.01 -35.18 45.80
C ALA A 44 37.17 -35.44 44.54
N ALA A 45 36.10 -36.23 44.67
CA ALA A 45 35.37 -36.73 43.50
C ALA A 45 33.96 -36.13 43.36
N LEU A 46 33.05 -36.33 44.31
CA LEU A 46 31.66 -35.91 44.14
C LEU A 46 31.47 -34.39 44.06
N LEU A 47 32.17 -33.60 44.89
CA LEU A 47 32.14 -32.13 44.79
C LEU A 47 32.69 -31.65 43.43
N SER A 48 33.76 -32.27 42.94
CA SER A 48 34.35 -31.97 41.63
C SER A 48 33.37 -32.26 40.48
N VAL A 49 32.55 -33.31 40.61
CA VAL A 49 31.47 -33.60 39.66
C VAL A 49 30.40 -32.51 39.68
N LEU A 50 29.93 -32.10 40.85
CA LEU A 50 28.85 -31.12 40.97
C LEU A 50 29.28 -29.73 40.49
N VAL A 51 30.44 -29.25 40.91
CA VAL A 51 30.98 -27.96 40.47
C VAL A 51 31.29 -27.98 38.98
N GLY A 52 31.95 -29.04 38.50
CA GLY A 52 32.32 -29.17 37.10
C GLY A 52 31.11 -29.24 36.17
N SER A 53 30.08 -29.98 36.55
CA SER A 53 28.88 -30.17 35.72
C SER A 53 27.91 -28.99 35.72
N LYS A 54 27.83 -28.23 36.82
CA LYS A 54 26.85 -27.14 36.97
C LYS A 54 27.40 -25.75 36.67
N ILE A 55 28.66 -25.50 37.03
CA ILE A 55 29.28 -24.16 36.94
C ILE A 55 30.24 -24.09 35.76
N VAL A 56 31.22 -25.00 35.70
CA VAL A 56 32.40 -24.83 34.84
C VAL A 56 32.14 -25.30 33.41
N THR A 57 31.67 -26.53 33.22
CA THR A 57 31.40 -27.12 31.89
C THR A 57 29.97 -27.65 31.77
N PRO A 58 28.95 -26.77 31.74
CA PRO A 58 27.55 -27.19 31.71
C PRO A 58 27.06 -27.71 30.35
N PHE A 59 27.83 -27.51 29.27
CA PHE A 59 27.40 -27.84 27.91
C PHE A 59 28.38 -28.72 27.15
N TYR A 60 29.67 -28.36 27.14
CA TYR A 60 30.74 -29.13 26.52
C TYR A 60 32.04 -28.91 27.29
N VAL A 61 32.98 -29.86 27.17
CA VAL A 61 34.28 -29.83 27.85
C VAL A 61 35.36 -29.45 26.85
N LYS A 62 36.08 -28.35 27.10
CA LYS A 62 37.25 -27.99 26.28
C LYS A 62 38.46 -28.80 26.72
N PRO A 63 39.50 -28.95 25.88
CA PRO A 63 40.74 -29.62 26.28
C PRO A 63 41.37 -29.05 27.57
N VAL A 64 41.27 -27.74 27.78
CA VAL A 64 41.77 -27.08 29.02
C VAL A 64 40.93 -27.47 30.25
N ASP A 65 39.62 -27.62 30.08
CA ASP A 65 38.73 -28.08 31.16
C ASP A 65 39.02 -29.55 31.48
N ALA A 66 39.26 -30.38 30.45
CA ALA A 66 39.66 -31.78 30.60
C ALA A 66 40.96 -31.92 31.43
N ILE A 67 41.94 -31.04 31.23
CA ILE A 67 43.15 -30.95 32.07
C ILE A 67 42.76 -30.59 33.52
N SER A 68 41.91 -29.57 33.66
CA SER A 68 41.46 -29.07 34.96
C SER A 68 40.70 -30.10 35.79
N TYR A 69 40.12 -31.14 35.17
CA TYR A 69 39.51 -32.27 35.86
C TYR A 69 40.46 -33.47 36.02
N SER A 70 41.24 -33.81 34.99
CA SER A 70 42.12 -34.99 35.01
C SER A 70 43.32 -34.82 35.95
N VAL A 71 43.90 -33.62 36.06
CA VAL A 71 45.04 -33.38 36.96
C VAL A 71 44.63 -33.52 38.43
N PRO A 72 43.59 -32.81 38.94
CA PRO A 72 43.19 -33.01 40.33
C PRO A 72 42.71 -34.43 40.61
N ALA A 73 42.02 -35.07 39.66
CA ALA A 73 41.64 -36.49 39.78
C ALA A 73 42.85 -37.41 39.98
N PHE A 74 43.88 -37.27 39.13
CA PHE A 74 45.11 -38.06 39.21
C PHE A 74 45.89 -37.79 40.50
N VAL A 75 46.08 -36.51 40.85
CA VAL A 75 46.78 -36.11 42.08
C VAL A 75 46.06 -36.63 43.31
N SER A 76 44.73 -36.52 43.35
CA SER A 76 43.93 -36.98 44.48
C SER A 76 44.05 -38.50 44.66
N LEU A 77 44.12 -39.28 43.58
CA LEU A 77 44.37 -40.73 43.67
C LEU A 77 45.77 -41.04 44.23
N MET A 78 46.80 -40.32 43.80
CA MET A 78 48.17 -40.52 44.29
C MET A 78 48.31 -40.20 45.79
N LEU A 79 47.52 -39.25 46.31
CA LEU A 79 47.55 -38.86 47.72
C LEU A 79 46.99 -39.94 48.66
N VAL A 80 46.07 -40.78 48.20
CA VAL A 80 45.42 -41.82 49.02
C VAL A 80 46.01 -43.21 48.71
N ASN A 81 47.28 -43.26 48.29
CA ASN A 81 47.92 -44.48 47.82
C ASN A 81 48.45 -45.35 48.97
N SER A 82 47.72 -46.41 49.30
CA SER A 82 48.09 -47.41 50.32
C SER A 82 48.53 -48.74 49.67
N TRP A 83 49.39 -48.65 48.64
CA TRP A 83 49.82 -49.78 47.80
C TRP A 83 50.33 -51.01 48.57
N ALA A 84 51.05 -50.81 49.67
CA ALA A 84 51.65 -51.90 50.45
C ALA A 84 50.59 -52.78 51.14
N THR A 85 49.46 -52.20 51.54
CA THR A 85 48.41 -52.86 52.34
C THR A 85 47.24 -53.40 51.50
N TRP A 86 47.24 -53.10 50.20
CA TRP A 86 46.10 -53.37 49.33
C TRP A 86 46.08 -54.79 48.74
N PRO A 87 44.91 -55.47 48.75
CA PRO A 87 44.71 -56.71 48.01
C PRO A 87 44.87 -56.50 46.49
N ILE A 88 45.15 -57.57 45.77
CA ILE A 88 45.42 -57.55 44.31
C ILE A 88 44.26 -56.88 43.55
N GLU A 89 43.02 -57.13 43.94
CA GLU A 89 41.82 -56.54 43.31
C GLU A 89 41.81 -55.01 43.42
N THR A 90 42.08 -54.45 44.60
CA THR A 90 42.17 -52.99 44.80
C THR A 90 43.35 -52.37 44.04
N LYS A 91 44.47 -53.08 43.87
CA LYS A 91 45.61 -52.62 43.06
C LYS A 91 45.25 -52.52 41.58
N ILE A 92 44.53 -53.50 41.06
CA ILE A 92 44.03 -53.51 39.68
C ILE A 92 43.04 -52.34 39.48
N ALA A 93 42.11 -52.15 40.42
CA ALA A 93 41.14 -51.05 40.36
C ALA A 93 41.83 -49.68 40.42
N PHE A 94 42.81 -49.51 41.32
CA PHE A 94 43.60 -48.28 41.41
C PHE A 94 44.35 -47.98 40.13
N PHE A 95 45.00 -48.99 39.54
CA PHE A 95 45.72 -48.84 38.27
C PHE A 95 44.77 -48.46 37.13
N ALA A 96 43.60 -49.10 37.04
CA ALA A 96 42.61 -48.80 36.00
C ALA A 96 42.10 -47.35 36.09
N VAL A 97 41.75 -46.86 37.28
CA VAL A 97 41.22 -45.51 37.47
C VAL A 97 42.31 -44.44 37.33
N SER A 98 43.53 -44.72 37.80
CA SER A 98 44.68 -43.82 37.61
C SER A 98 45.11 -43.75 36.14
N SER A 99 45.04 -44.87 35.40
CA SER A 99 45.32 -44.91 33.97
C SER A 99 44.29 -44.12 33.17
N LEU A 100 43.00 -44.18 33.54
CA LEU A 100 41.95 -43.40 32.90
C LEU A 100 42.21 -41.89 32.99
N SER A 101 42.48 -41.38 34.20
CA SER A 101 42.78 -39.95 34.40
C SER A 101 44.08 -39.52 33.71
N GLY A 102 45.14 -40.36 33.77
CA GLY A 102 46.39 -40.13 33.05
C GLY A 102 46.24 -40.11 31.52
N LEU A 103 45.44 -41.03 30.97
CA LEU A 103 45.17 -41.10 29.53
C LEU A 103 44.38 -39.88 29.03
N ILE A 104 43.37 -39.44 29.79
CA ILE A 104 42.63 -38.21 29.46
C ILE A 104 43.56 -37.00 29.50
N LEU A 105 44.46 -36.92 30.49
CA LEU A 105 45.47 -35.86 30.56
C LEU A 105 46.38 -35.85 29.33
N ILE A 106 46.94 -37.00 28.94
CA ILE A 106 47.81 -37.11 27.75
C ILE A 106 47.05 -36.71 26.47
N ILE A 107 45.84 -37.22 26.28
CA ILE A 107 45.01 -36.92 25.10
C ILE A 107 44.65 -35.43 25.06
N SER A 108 44.35 -34.81 26.21
CA SER A 108 44.05 -33.37 26.28
C SER A 108 45.25 -32.49 25.95
N LEU A 109 46.46 -32.85 26.39
CA LEU A 109 47.70 -32.17 26.02
C LEU A 109 48.01 -32.33 24.53
N LEU A 110 47.84 -33.54 23.98
CA LEU A 110 47.97 -33.79 22.53
C LEU A 110 46.97 -32.94 21.74
N ALA A 111 45.73 -32.81 22.20
CA ALA A 111 44.72 -31.98 21.54
C ALA A 111 45.12 -30.50 21.49
N ILE A 112 45.80 -29.98 22.51
CA ILE A 112 46.29 -28.60 22.56
C ILE A 112 47.49 -28.42 21.62
N ILE A 113 48.46 -29.35 21.65
CA ILE A 113 49.66 -29.28 20.80
C ILE A 113 49.29 -29.37 19.31
N LEU A 114 48.43 -30.32 18.95
CA LEU A 114 48.01 -30.55 17.57
C LEU A 114 47.11 -29.44 17.01
N ASN A 115 46.54 -28.59 17.85
CA ASN A 115 45.71 -27.46 17.42
C ASN A 115 46.52 -26.35 16.73
N ASN A 116 47.81 -26.21 17.05
CA ASN A 116 48.65 -25.13 16.55
C ASN A 116 49.42 -25.49 15.26
N TRP A 117 49.18 -26.65 14.66
CA TRP A 117 49.90 -27.12 13.47
C TRP A 117 49.05 -26.92 12.21
N GLY A 118 49.59 -26.19 11.22
CA GLY A 118 48.88 -25.72 10.03
C GLY A 118 48.56 -26.75 8.93
N SER A 119 48.63 -28.06 9.20
CA SER A 119 48.29 -29.08 8.19
C SER A 119 46.87 -29.62 8.34
N GLU A 120 46.15 -29.71 7.22
CA GLU A 120 44.73 -30.09 7.17
C GLU A 120 44.47 -31.51 7.71
N ARG A 121 45.43 -32.43 7.54
CA ARG A 121 45.36 -33.80 8.10
C ARG A 121 45.47 -33.81 9.62
N ILE A 122 46.34 -32.98 10.19
CA ILE A 122 46.55 -32.89 11.65
C ILE A 122 45.35 -32.22 12.33
N GLN A 123 44.72 -31.23 11.70
CA GLN A 123 43.50 -30.62 12.20
C GLN A 123 42.32 -31.61 12.25
N LYS A 124 42.16 -32.47 11.23
CA LYS A 124 41.14 -33.53 11.24
C LYS A 124 41.34 -34.51 12.40
N VAL A 125 42.59 -34.86 12.72
CA VAL A 125 42.92 -35.71 13.88
C VAL A 125 42.64 -34.98 15.19
N SER A 126 43.04 -33.70 15.31
CA SER A 126 42.77 -32.87 16.49
C SER A 126 41.27 -32.73 16.77
N ASN A 127 40.44 -32.52 15.73
CA ASN A 127 38.98 -32.45 15.88
C ASN A 127 38.37 -33.77 16.36
N LYS A 128 38.85 -34.92 15.87
CA LYS A 128 38.42 -36.23 16.38
C LYS A 128 38.79 -36.43 17.85
N ILE A 129 39.99 -36.00 18.24
CA ILE A 129 40.43 -36.02 19.64
C ILE A 129 39.55 -35.11 20.51
N ARG A 130 39.18 -33.92 20.03
CA ARG A 130 38.28 -33.01 20.75
C ARG A 130 36.89 -33.60 20.95
N ILE A 131 36.30 -34.20 19.91
CA ILE A 131 35.01 -34.89 20.00
C ILE A 131 35.10 -36.05 21.01
N PHE A 132 36.20 -36.79 21.03
CA PHE A 132 36.45 -37.82 22.04
C PHE A 132 36.49 -37.22 23.46
N LEU A 133 37.22 -36.12 23.67
CA LEU A 133 37.30 -35.44 24.97
C LEU A 133 35.95 -34.86 25.42
N GLU A 134 35.12 -34.35 24.52
CA GLU A 134 33.78 -33.84 24.85
C GLU A 134 32.90 -34.90 25.52
N VAL A 135 33.11 -36.18 25.19
CA VAL A 135 32.37 -37.30 25.77
C VAL A 135 33.08 -37.86 27.01
N PHE A 136 34.37 -38.18 26.89
CA PHE A 136 35.10 -38.94 27.91
C PHE A 136 35.75 -38.08 28.99
N ALA A 137 35.93 -36.77 28.77
CA ALA A 137 36.50 -35.85 29.76
C ALA A 137 35.45 -35.08 30.57
N LYS A 138 34.17 -35.48 30.49
CA LYS A 138 33.14 -34.95 31.38
C LYS A 138 33.48 -35.25 32.85
N PRO A 139 33.27 -34.29 33.78
CA PRO A 139 33.49 -34.52 35.22
C PRO A 139 32.84 -35.79 35.73
N GLN A 140 31.60 -36.07 35.30
CA GLN A 140 30.88 -37.29 35.65
C GLN A 140 31.65 -38.55 35.23
N VAL A 141 32.29 -38.55 34.05
CA VAL A 141 32.99 -39.72 33.51
C VAL A 141 34.35 -39.92 34.20
N ILE A 142 35.05 -38.84 34.52
CA ILE A 142 36.36 -38.90 35.19
C ILE A 142 36.22 -39.32 36.65
N TYR A 143 35.29 -38.72 37.38
CA TYR A 143 35.22 -38.86 38.84
C TYR A 143 34.27 -39.97 39.31
N THR A 144 33.30 -40.44 38.52
CA THR A 144 32.44 -41.57 38.94
C THR A 144 33.24 -42.86 39.18
N PRO A 145 34.20 -43.26 38.32
CA PRO A 145 35.08 -44.40 38.61
C PRO A 145 35.92 -44.21 39.87
N ILE A 146 36.32 -42.98 40.19
CA ILE A 146 37.05 -42.63 41.42
C ILE A 146 36.15 -42.81 42.64
N ILE A 147 34.89 -42.37 42.56
CA ILE A 147 33.89 -42.58 43.62
C ILE A 147 33.67 -44.09 43.84
N ILE A 148 33.49 -44.86 42.78
CA ILE A 148 33.30 -46.32 42.87
C ILE A 148 34.53 -46.99 43.49
N PHE A 149 35.74 -46.59 43.08
CA PHE A 149 36.99 -47.06 43.67
C PHE A 149 37.07 -46.74 45.17
N ALA A 150 36.69 -45.52 45.57
CA ALA A 150 36.69 -45.09 46.96
C ALA A 150 35.68 -45.89 47.79
N MET A 151 34.48 -46.13 47.26
CA MET A 151 33.46 -46.98 47.90
C MET A 151 33.97 -48.40 48.12
N TYR A 152 34.56 -49.00 47.09
CA TYR A 152 35.10 -50.36 47.16
C TYR A 152 36.30 -50.47 48.11
N SER A 153 37.22 -49.50 48.09
CA SER A 153 38.46 -49.57 48.86
C SER A 153 38.28 -49.20 50.34
N TYR A 154 37.36 -48.29 50.67
CA TYR A 154 37.25 -47.72 52.02
C TYR A 154 35.91 -47.97 52.72
N HIS A 155 34.85 -48.31 51.99
CA HIS A 155 33.50 -48.45 52.56
C HIS A 155 32.87 -49.84 52.40
N ILE A 156 33.55 -50.80 51.74
CA ILE A 156 33.01 -52.16 51.52
C ILE A 156 32.66 -52.90 52.81
N GLY A 157 33.38 -52.63 53.90
CA GLY A 157 33.12 -53.21 55.22
C GLY A 157 31.97 -52.59 56.00
N LYS A 158 31.31 -51.54 55.48
CA LYS A 158 30.27 -50.76 56.16
C LYS A 158 29.03 -50.58 55.26
N PRO A 159 28.05 -51.50 55.33
CA PRO A 159 26.92 -51.51 54.39
C PRO A 159 26.06 -50.25 54.43
N ASN A 160 25.88 -49.63 55.60
CA ASN A 160 25.09 -48.41 55.75
C ASN A 160 25.73 -47.21 55.01
N GLU A 161 27.04 -47.03 55.12
CA GLU A 161 27.77 -45.97 54.41
C GLU A 161 27.70 -46.21 52.90
N LEU A 162 27.88 -47.46 52.46
CA LEU A 162 27.87 -47.81 51.04
C LEU A 162 26.51 -47.58 50.36
N ILE A 163 25.40 -47.93 51.03
CA ILE A 163 24.04 -47.68 50.52
C ILE A 163 23.77 -46.17 50.41
N LEU A 164 24.12 -45.40 51.43
CA LEU A 164 23.84 -43.96 51.46
C LEU A 164 24.71 -43.18 50.46
N ILE A 165 25.97 -43.57 50.29
CA ILE A 165 26.84 -43.02 49.23
C ILE A 165 26.26 -43.34 47.84
N SER A 166 25.78 -44.57 47.63
CA SER A 166 25.13 -44.95 46.36
C SER A 166 23.89 -44.10 46.07
N ILE A 167 23.06 -43.82 47.08
CA ILE A 167 21.89 -42.95 46.96
C ILE A 167 22.30 -41.50 46.66
N ALA A 168 23.36 -40.99 47.31
CA ALA A 168 23.87 -39.64 47.03
C ALA A 168 24.29 -39.49 45.56
N ILE A 169 25.02 -40.46 45.02
CA ILE A 169 25.46 -40.45 43.61
C ILE A 169 24.26 -40.54 42.67
N LEU A 170 23.30 -41.43 42.96
CA LEU A 170 22.11 -41.60 42.13
C LEU A 170 21.28 -40.30 42.05
N LEU A 171 21.01 -39.68 43.20
CA LEU A 171 20.18 -38.46 43.25
C LEU A 171 20.87 -37.24 42.63
N THR A 172 22.18 -37.09 42.84
CA THR A 172 22.90 -35.88 42.45
C THR A 172 23.53 -35.98 41.04
N VAL A 173 24.21 -37.08 40.73
CA VAL A 173 24.96 -37.24 39.46
C VAL A 173 24.08 -37.84 38.36
N ALA A 174 23.32 -38.89 38.67
CA ALA A 174 22.54 -39.61 37.65
C ALA A 174 21.17 -38.98 37.37
N MET A 175 20.42 -38.64 38.41
CA MET A 175 19.08 -38.05 38.28
C MET A 175 19.10 -36.51 38.19
N SER A 176 20.16 -35.88 38.71
CA SER A 176 20.29 -34.43 38.81
C SER A 176 19.04 -33.76 39.42
N ALA A 177 18.70 -34.18 40.64
CA ALA A 177 17.47 -33.81 41.33
C ALA A 177 17.23 -32.28 41.39
N GLY A 178 18.29 -31.47 41.57
CA GLY A 178 18.19 -30.01 41.53
C GLY A 178 17.62 -29.46 40.22
N ASP A 179 17.96 -30.05 39.06
CA ASP A 179 17.44 -29.59 37.77
C ASP A 179 15.96 -29.91 37.60
N VAL A 180 15.53 -31.05 38.12
CA VAL A 180 14.13 -31.49 38.06
C VAL A 180 13.23 -30.57 38.90
N LEU A 181 13.68 -30.22 40.10
CA LEU A 181 12.92 -29.34 41.00
C LEU A 181 12.77 -27.93 40.43
N VAL A 182 13.86 -27.33 39.91
CA VAL A 182 13.80 -25.98 39.33
C VAL A 182 12.90 -25.92 38.09
N LYS A 183 12.97 -26.92 37.21
CA LYS A 183 12.09 -26.99 36.02
C LYS A 183 10.62 -27.13 36.39
N THR A 184 10.32 -27.92 37.42
CA THR A 184 8.95 -28.16 37.88
C THR A 184 8.34 -26.89 38.47
N PHE A 185 9.10 -26.17 39.30
CA PHE A 185 8.66 -24.89 39.89
C PHE A 185 8.36 -23.82 38.83
N ASN A 186 9.25 -23.67 37.84
CA ASN A 186 9.05 -22.70 36.76
C ASN A 186 7.83 -23.02 35.88
N ARG A 187 7.54 -24.30 35.66
CA ARG A 187 6.37 -24.73 34.87
C ARG A 187 5.06 -24.39 35.59
N ILE A 188 5.01 -24.59 36.91
CA ILE A 188 3.84 -24.27 37.75
C ILE A 188 3.59 -22.77 37.77
N ARG A 189 4.63 -21.95 37.95
CA ARG A 189 4.47 -20.48 38.04
C ARG A 189 3.93 -19.85 36.75
N LYS A 190 4.30 -20.39 35.59
CA LYS A 190 3.84 -19.90 34.29
C LYS A 190 2.36 -20.18 34.03
N THR A 191 1.89 -21.40 34.32
CA THR A 191 0.49 -21.78 34.11
C THR A 191 -0.49 -21.01 34.99
N THR A 192 -0.08 -20.59 36.20
CA THR A 192 -0.96 -19.81 37.09
C THR A 192 -1.16 -18.36 36.62
N LYS A 193 -0.21 -17.77 35.90
CA LYS A 193 -0.31 -16.37 35.45
C LYS A 193 -1.27 -16.20 34.27
N ILE A 194 -1.34 -17.19 33.38
CA ILE A 194 -2.11 -17.14 32.13
C ILE A 194 -3.58 -17.45 32.36
N GLY A 195 -3.90 -18.31 33.34
CA GLY A 195 -5.29 -18.58 33.73
C GLY A 195 -6.03 -17.36 34.28
N GLN A 196 -5.32 -16.28 34.68
CA GLN A 196 -5.93 -15.00 35.05
C GLN A 196 -6.24 -14.09 33.85
N GLN A 197 -5.63 -14.34 32.69
CA GLN A 197 -5.67 -13.45 31.50
C GLN A 197 -6.58 -13.98 30.37
N VAL A 198 -7.27 -15.10 30.60
CA VAL A 198 -8.09 -15.78 29.60
C VAL A 198 -9.44 -16.13 30.21
N SER A 199 -10.51 -15.57 29.65
CA SER A 199 -11.89 -15.94 30.01
C SER A 199 -12.52 -16.73 28.86
N SER A 200 -12.97 -17.96 29.12
CA SER A 200 -13.80 -18.73 28.18
C SER A 200 -15.23 -18.20 28.22
N VAL A 201 -15.78 -17.81 27.06
CA VAL A 201 -17.05 -17.05 26.98
C VAL A 201 -18.09 -17.72 26.08
N ALA A 202 -17.68 -18.49 25.07
CA ALA A 202 -18.59 -19.08 24.10
C ALA A 202 -18.16 -20.49 23.61
N GLU A 203 -19.12 -21.22 23.06
CA GLU A 203 -18.95 -22.53 22.43
C GLU A 203 -19.13 -22.40 20.92
N ILE A 204 -18.47 -23.29 20.16
CA ILE A 204 -18.60 -23.30 18.69
C ILE A 204 -19.91 -24.00 18.31
N ALA A 205 -20.82 -23.28 17.67
CA ALA A 205 -22.12 -23.81 17.26
C ALA A 205 -22.05 -24.50 15.88
N ALA A 206 -21.38 -23.87 14.91
CA ALA A 206 -21.25 -24.38 13.55
C ALA A 206 -20.13 -23.67 12.79
N TYR A 207 -19.63 -24.35 11.75
CA TYR A 207 -18.74 -23.78 10.74
C TYR A 207 -19.50 -23.61 9.43
N GLN A 208 -19.35 -22.46 8.79
CA GLN A 208 -19.88 -22.17 7.46
C GLN A 208 -18.71 -21.87 6.53
N GLN A 209 -18.51 -22.70 5.51
CA GLN A 209 -17.38 -22.56 4.62
C GLN A 209 -17.63 -21.51 3.53
N PRO A 210 -16.64 -20.65 3.24
CA PRO A 210 -15.32 -20.57 3.87
C PRO A 210 -15.28 -19.60 5.07
N LYS A 211 -14.40 -19.88 6.05
CA LYS A 211 -13.97 -18.99 7.15
C LYS A 211 -15.04 -18.47 8.13
N ILE A 212 -16.32 -18.75 7.99
CA ILE A 212 -17.34 -18.28 8.95
C ILE A 212 -17.49 -19.29 10.10
N ILE A 213 -17.52 -18.76 11.32
CA ILE A 213 -17.71 -19.50 12.57
C ILE A 213 -18.89 -18.90 13.32
N LEU A 214 -19.87 -19.73 13.66
CA LEU A 214 -21.01 -19.33 14.48
C LEU A 214 -20.75 -19.72 15.92
N LEU A 215 -20.84 -18.75 16.83
CA LEU A 215 -20.54 -18.92 18.24
C LEU A 215 -21.83 -18.85 19.07
N ARG A 216 -22.02 -19.81 19.96
CA ARG A 216 -23.11 -19.84 20.93
C ARG A 216 -22.59 -19.39 22.29
N GLN A 217 -23.23 -18.39 22.87
CA GLN A 217 -22.84 -17.89 24.18
C GLN A 217 -23.11 -18.95 25.27
N ALA A 218 -22.20 -19.07 26.24
CA ALA A 218 -22.29 -20.06 27.30
C ALA A 218 -23.01 -19.55 28.57
N LYS A 219 -23.03 -18.24 28.84
CA LYS A 219 -23.65 -17.54 30.02
C LYS A 219 -23.97 -16.05 29.70
N ASP A 220 -24.68 -15.35 30.60
CA ASP A 220 -25.13 -13.92 30.58
C ASP A 220 -24.08 -12.82 30.26
N ASN A 221 -22.85 -13.18 29.85
CA ASN A 221 -21.86 -12.22 29.38
C ASN A 221 -21.86 -12.20 27.84
N ASP A 222 -22.24 -11.05 27.28
CA ASP A 222 -22.19 -10.85 25.84
C ASP A 222 -20.75 -10.93 25.31
N LEU A 223 -20.57 -11.71 24.24
CA LEU A 223 -19.34 -11.71 23.48
C LEU A 223 -19.21 -10.33 22.79
N PRO A 224 -18.15 -9.56 23.04
CA PRO A 224 -18.01 -8.25 22.43
C PRO A 224 -17.93 -8.40 20.90
N LEU A 225 -18.70 -7.59 20.18
CA LEU A 225 -18.62 -7.48 18.72
C LEU A 225 -17.35 -6.71 18.34
N LYS A 226 -16.88 -6.92 17.11
CA LYS A 226 -15.69 -6.26 16.54
C LYS A 226 -14.40 -6.50 17.32
N LYS A 227 -14.30 -7.66 17.99
CA LYS A 227 -13.11 -8.08 18.75
C LYS A 227 -12.55 -9.37 18.19
N ILE A 228 -11.23 -9.49 18.27
CA ILE A 228 -10.53 -10.72 17.92
C ILE A 228 -10.61 -11.67 19.11
N VAL A 229 -11.02 -12.90 18.86
CA VAL A 229 -11.17 -13.96 19.83
C VAL A 229 -10.34 -15.17 19.43
N TYR A 230 -9.89 -15.93 20.42
CA TYR A 230 -9.19 -17.19 20.22
C TYR A 230 -10.18 -18.33 20.12
N VAL A 231 -10.10 -19.09 19.04
CA VAL A 231 -10.97 -20.25 18.78
C VAL A 231 -10.14 -21.52 18.83
N LYS A 232 -10.54 -22.44 19.71
CA LYS A 232 -9.91 -23.76 19.80
C LYS A 232 -10.87 -24.83 19.33
N ASP A 233 -10.51 -25.48 18.23
CA ASP A 233 -11.21 -26.63 17.68
C ASP A 233 -10.55 -27.92 18.18
N LYS A 234 -11.34 -28.97 18.40
CA LYS A 234 -10.84 -30.31 18.67
C LYS A 234 -10.09 -30.94 17.48
N HIS A 235 -10.49 -30.61 16.25
CA HIS A 235 -10.08 -31.30 15.03
C HIS A 235 -9.23 -30.46 14.07
N SER A 236 -9.05 -29.18 14.36
CA SER A 236 -8.22 -28.28 13.55
C SER A 236 -7.24 -27.49 14.42
N ASN A 237 -6.27 -26.86 13.78
CA ASN A 237 -5.37 -25.92 14.45
C ASN A 237 -6.19 -24.82 15.13
N SER A 238 -5.66 -24.27 16.22
CA SER A 238 -6.27 -23.11 16.87
C SER A 238 -6.28 -21.91 15.92
N LYS A 239 -7.24 -21.02 16.07
CA LYS A 239 -7.50 -19.92 15.13
C LYS A 239 -7.72 -18.62 15.87
N LEU A 240 -7.49 -17.52 15.18
CA LEU A 240 -8.01 -16.22 15.54
C LEU A 240 -9.22 -15.93 14.66
N ALA A 241 -10.31 -15.47 15.29
CA ALA A 241 -11.52 -15.07 14.61
C ALA A 241 -11.94 -13.67 15.06
N LEU A 242 -12.48 -12.89 14.15
CA LEU A 242 -13.06 -11.58 14.41
C LEU A 242 -14.58 -11.71 14.57
N THR A 243 -15.13 -11.23 15.68
CA THR A 243 -16.57 -11.20 15.92
C THR A 243 -17.22 -10.06 15.12
N LEU A 244 -18.35 -10.33 14.47
CA LEU A 244 -18.98 -9.40 13.52
C LEU A 244 -20.30 -8.87 14.07
N ASP A 245 -21.35 -9.68 13.99
CA ASP A 245 -22.73 -9.36 14.35
C ASP A 245 -23.45 -10.55 14.98
N LEU A 246 -24.72 -10.34 15.34
CA LEU A 246 -25.59 -11.33 15.95
C LEU A 246 -26.57 -11.88 14.90
N VAL A 247 -26.63 -13.21 14.80
CA VAL A 247 -27.50 -13.95 13.86
C VAL A 247 -28.31 -15.02 14.60
N GLY A 248 -29.52 -15.34 14.11
CA GLY A 248 -30.40 -16.33 14.73
C GLY A 248 -31.47 -15.74 15.65
N ARG A 249 -32.65 -16.38 15.70
CA ARG A 249 -33.83 -15.92 16.47
C ARG A 249 -34.55 -17.06 17.22
N ASP A 250 -34.73 -18.23 16.60
CA ASP A 250 -35.60 -19.28 17.16
C ASP A 250 -34.88 -20.26 18.13
N ASN A 251 -33.61 -20.59 17.88
CA ASN A 251 -32.82 -21.56 18.69
C ASN A 251 -31.70 -20.88 19.53
N GLY A 252 -31.85 -19.59 19.80
CA GLY A 252 -30.87 -18.72 20.45
C GLY A 252 -30.15 -17.77 19.48
N VAL A 253 -29.58 -16.71 20.06
CA VAL A 253 -28.74 -15.74 19.35
C VAL A 253 -27.33 -16.30 19.24
N LEU A 254 -26.75 -16.27 18.04
CA LEU A 254 -25.39 -16.69 17.74
C LEU A 254 -24.57 -15.46 17.33
N THR A 255 -23.30 -15.42 17.71
CA THR A 255 -22.37 -14.42 17.20
C THR A 255 -21.70 -14.96 15.94
N ARG A 256 -21.89 -14.28 14.81
CA ARG A 256 -21.19 -14.58 13.57
C ARG A 256 -19.77 -14.03 13.67
N SER A 257 -18.79 -14.86 13.34
CA SER A 257 -17.37 -14.49 13.36
C SER A 257 -16.69 -14.98 12.09
N VAL A 258 -15.59 -14.34 11.73
CA VAL A 258 -14.77 -14.71 10.57
C VAL A 258 -13.36 -15.08 10.99
N GLU A 259 -12.86 -16.20 10.50
CA GLU A 259 -11.48 -16.65 10.68
C GLU A 259 -10.51 -15.70 9.96
N ILE A 260 -9.63 -15.06 10.72
CA ILE A 260 -8.60 -14.14 10.21
C ILE A 260 -7.24 -14.82 10.07
N ALA A 261 -6.92 -15.78 10.94
CA ALA A 261 -5.66 -16.51 10.92
C ALA A 261 -5.77 -17.90 11.55
N SER A 262 -4.96 -18.83 11.04
CA SER A 262 -4.77 -20.14 11.63
C SER A 262 -3.39 -20.19 12.31
N LEU A 263 -3.38 -20.54 13.60
CA LEU A 263 -2.17 -20.57 14.43
C LEU A 263 -1.52 -21.96 14.35
N GLN A 264 -0.19 -22.00 14.23
CA GLN A 264 0.52 -23.29 14.19
C GLN A 264 0.45 -24.01 15.54
N SER A 265 0.11 -25.31 15.49
CA SER A 265 0.05 -26.17 16.67
C SER A 265 1.35 -26.16 17.46
N GLY A 266 1.26 -25.94 18.77
CA GLY A 266 2.41 -26.00 19.68
C GLY A 266 3.24 -24.72 19.79
N GLN A 267 2.94 -23.67 19.02
CA GLN A 267 3.55 -22.34 19.19
C GLN A 267 2.97 -21.63 20.42
N TYR A 268 1.66 -21.81 20.67
CA TYR A 268 0.93 -21.20 21.78
C TYR A 268 0.41 -22.25 22.78
N GLN A 269 1.26 -23.20 23.18
CA GLN A 269 0.91 -24.30 24.12
C GLN A 269 0.25 -23.82 25.41
N GLU A 270 0.62 -22.61 25.86
CA GLU A 270 0.09 -22.04 27.09
C GLU A 270 -1.41 -21.73 26.95
N LEU A 271 -1.86 -21.17 25.82
CA LEU A 271 -3.29 -20.95 25.50
C LEU A 271 -4.03 -22.28 25.26
N GLU A 272 -3.42 -23.18 24.50
CA GLU A 272 -3.98 -24.51 24.22
C GLU A 272 -4.24 -25.30 25.51
N SER A 273 -3.49 -25.06 26.58
CA SER A 273 -3.67 -25.74 27.86
C SER A 273 -4.81 -25.19 28.72
N VAL A 274 -5.18 -23.93 28.52
CA VAL A 274 -6.19 -23.22 29.32
C VAL A 274 -7.57 -23.27 28.65
N VAL A 275 -7.62 -23.11 27.33
CA VAL A 275 -8.88 -23.08 26.58
C VAL A 275 -9.36 -24.52 26.30
N SER A 276 -10.62 -24.81 26.65
CA SER A 276 -11.27 -26.08 26.35
C SER A 276 -11.40 -26.30 24.84
N ASN A 277 -11.44 -27.56 24.41
CA ASN A 277 -11.75 -27.85 23.02
C ASN A 277 -13.19 -27.41 22.69
N ASP A 278 -13.41 -27.00 21.45
CA ASP A 278 -14.70 -26.53 20.91
C ASP A 278 -15.23 -25.27 21.63
N SER A 279 -14.31 -24.45 22.15
CA SER A 279 -14.65 -23.23 22.88
C SER A 279 -13.82 -22.02 22.41
N VAL A 280 -14.35 -20.84 22.77
CA VAL A 280 -13.81 -19.55 22.40
C VAL A 280 -13.47 -18.76 23.65
N ALA A 281 -12.29 -18.13 23.62
CA ALA A 281 -11.82 -17.29 24.69
C ALA A 281 -11.48 -15.89 24.21
N VAL A 282 -11.75 -14.91 25.07
CA VAL A 282 -11.26 -13.54 24.89
C VAL A 282 -9.87 -13.46 25.49
N ILE A 283 -8.93 -12.90 24.74
CA ILE A 283 -7.54 -12.70 25.15
C ILE A 283 -7.37 -11.24 25.60
N GLU A 284 -6.61 -11.00 26.68
CA GLU A 284 -6.19 -9.64 27.05
C GLU A 284 -5.38 -8.96 25.93
N GLU A 285 -5.57 -7.65 25.77
CA GLU A 285 -5.06 -6.86 24.65
C GLU A 285 -3.53 -6.91 24.52
N GLU A 286 -2.78 -6.85 25.63
CA GLU A 286 -1.31 -6.95 25.63
C GLU A 286 -0.81 -8.26 25.02
N TYR A 287 -1.48 -9.37 25.33
CA TYR A 287 -1.07 -10.69 24.84
C TYR A 287 -1.56 -10.94 23.41
N LEU A 288 -2.71 -10.38 23.03
CA LEU A 288 -3.19 -10.38 21.65
C LEU A 288 -2.21 -9.64 20.72
N LEU A 289 -1.67 -8.49 21.16
CA LEU A 289 -0.65 -7.72 20.45
C LEU A 289 0.61 -8.54 20.15
N GLU A 290 1.08 -9.34 21.11
CA GLU A 290 2.24 -10.22 20.92
C GLU A 290 1.98 -11.30 19.86
N ILE A 291 0.80 -11.93 19.90
CA ILE A 291 0.40 -12.97 18.93
C ILE A 291 0.29 -12.36 17.53
N CYS A 292 -0.44 -11.25 17.40
CA CYS A 292 -0.63 -10.60 16.11
C CYS A 292 0.68 -10.08 15.51
N ALA A 293 1.59 -9.53 16.31
CA ALA A 293 2.92 -9.13 15.85
C ALA A 293 3.73 -10.33 15.33
N THR A 294 3.60 -11.49 15.96
CA THR A 294 4.27 -12.73 15.56
C THR A 294 3.69 -13.31 14.27
N GLU A 295 2.36 -13.27 14.12
CA GLU A 295 1.63 -13.78 12.95
C GLU A 295 1.53 -12.77 11.79
N GLY A 296 2.05 -11.54 11.97
CA GLY A 296 1.99 -10.49 10.96
C GLY A 296 0.57 -9.96 10.69
N ILE A 297 -0.29 -9.97 11.71
CA ILE A 297 -1.68 -9.50 11.65
C ILE A 297 -1.73 -8.06 12.15
N ASP A 298 -2.29 -7.16 11.34
CA ASP A 298 -2.52 -5.78 11.76
C ASP A 298 -3.77 -5.68 12.65
N LEU A 299 -3.57 -5.26 13.90
CA LEU A 299 -4.57 -5.22 14.97
C LEU A 299 -5.45 -3.97 14.96
N ALA A 300 -5.07 -2.93 14.21
CA ALA A 300 -5.64 -1.59 14.31
C ALA A 300 -7.11 -1.46 13.85
N SER A 301 -7.78 -2.56 13.54
CA SER A 301 -8.85 -2.56 12.56
C SER A 301 -10.17 -3.16 13.04
N GLY A 302 -10.26 -3.78 14.23
CA GLY A 302 -11.50 -4.39 14.73
C GLY A 302 -12.70 -3.44 14.70
N ASP A 303 -12.56 -2.25 15.29
CA ASP A 303 -13.64 -1.25 15.35
C ASP A 303 -13.99 -0.68 13.96
N SER A 304 -13.02 -0.67 13.03
CA SER A 304 -13.18 -0.19 11.66
C SER A 304 -13.85 -1.20 10.72
N VAL A 305 -14.10 -2.42 11.16
CA VAL A 305 -14.77 -3.45 10.34
C VAL A 305 -16.20 -2.99 10.08
N VAL A 306 -16.53 -2.90 8.79
CA VAL A 306 -17.86 -2.52 8.31
C VAL A 306 -18.58 -3.66 7.59
N GLY A 307 -17.86 -4.70 7.19
CA GLY A 307 -18.47 -5.82 6.48
C GLY A 307 -17.53 -6.96 6.13
N ILE A 308 -18.03 -7.87 5.31
CA ILE A 308 -17.29 -9.00 4.75
C ILE A 308 -17.50 -9.10 3.24
N VAL A 309 -16.47 -9.52 2.52
CA VAL A 309 -16.52 -9.69 1.05
C VAL A 309 -17.65 -10.64 0.68
N ALA A 310 -18.58 -10.14 -0.13
CA ALA A 310 -19.75 -10.85 -0.61
C ALA A 310 -19.49 -11.54 -1.97
N PRO A 311 -20.36 -12.48 -2.38
CA PRO A 311 -20.33 -13.07 -3.72
C PRO A 311 -20.36 -12.05 -4.86
N ASP A 312 -20.03 -12.49 -6.07
CA ASP A 312 -19.93 -11.70 -7.31
C ASP A 312 -18.88 -10.57 -7.29
N THR A 313 -18.04 -10.54 -6.26
CA THR A 313 -16.84 -9.68 -6.23
C THR A 313 -15.87 -10.11 -7.33
N SER A 314 -15.30 -9.14 -8.03
CA SER A 314 -14.26 -9.29 -9.05
C SER A 314 -12.99 -8.55 -8.63
N ILE A 315 -11.97 -8.53 -9.49
CA ILE A 315 -10.73 -7.76 -9.25
C ILE A 315 -11.07 -6.26 -9.17
N GLU A 316 -11.85 -5.76 -10.13
CA GLU A 316 -12.21 -4.35 -10.26
C GLU A 316 -13.31 -3.92 -9.29
N ARG A 317 -14.23 -4.82 -8.95
CA ARG A 317 -15.45 -4.51 -8.19
C ARG A 317 -15.54 -5.33 -6.93
N LEU A 318 -15.57 -4.66 -5.79
CA LEU A 318 -15.84 -5.24 -4.49
C LEU A 318 -17.33 -5.16 -4.17
N PHE A 319 -17.94 -6.29 -3.85
CA PHE A 319 -19.19 -6.32 -3.11
C PHE A 319 -18.92 -6.78 -1.69
N PHE A 320 -19.58 -6.15 -0.72
CA PHE A 320 -19.51 -6.62 0.66
C PHE A 320 -20.86 -6.52 1.35
N GLU A 321 -21.13 -7.51 2.20
CA GLU A 321 -22.27 -7.52 3.11
C GLU A 321 -21.92 -6.63 4.29
N VAL A 322 -22.79 -5.67 4.60
CA VAL A 322 -22.57 -4.73 5.70
C VAL A 322 -22.94 -5.38 7.02
N VAL A 323 -21.98 -5.37 7.93
CA VAL A 323 -22.11 -5.78 9.33
C VAL A 323 -22.36 -4.55 10.22
N ASP A 324 -21.73 -3.42 9.88
CA ASP A 324 -21.95 -2.13 10.54
C ASP A 324 -22.15 -1.04 9.49
N ASN A 325 -23.31 -0.39 9.53
CA ASN A 325 -23.70 0.69 8.63
C ASN A 325 -23.29 2.09 9.13
N SER A 326 -22.45 2.18 10.16
CA SER A 326 -21.92 3.46 10.63
C SER A 326 -20.94 4.06 9.60
N ASN A 327 -21.24 5.27 9.12
CA ASN A 327 -20.38 6.05 8.22
C ASN A 327 -20.08 5.43 6.83
N ILE A 328 -20.97 4.56 6.32
CA ILE A 328 -20.90 4.09 4.93
C ILE A 328 -21.53 5.15 4.02
N GLU A 329 -20.70 5.85 3.25
CA GLU A 329 -21.12 6.87 2.30
C GLU A 329 -20.40 6.71 0.95
N GLU A 330 -21.02 7.22 -0.13
CA GLU A 330 -20.41 7.26 -1.45
C GLU A 330 -19.11 8.08 -1.43
N GLY A 331 -18.06 7.57 -2.10
CA GLY A 331 -16.73 8.19 -2.14
C GLY A 331 -15.79 7.78 -1.02
N ARG A 332 -16.30 7.21 0.08
CA ARG A 332 -15.48 6.69 1.19
C ARG A 332 -14.62 5.50 0.73
N LEU A 333 -13.44 5.40 1.33
CA LEU A 333 -12.51 4.31 1.08
C LEU A 333 -12.70 3.18 2.09
N VAL A 334 -12.73 1.96 1.58
CA VAL A 334 -12.68 0.72 2.34
C VAL A 334 -11.50 -0.13 1.89
N THR A 335 -11.02 -0.99 2.76
CA THR A 335 -9.83 -1.80 2.52
C THR A 335 -10.06 -3.26 2.81
N VAL A 336 -9.39 -4.08 2.00
CA VAL A 336 -9.40 -5.54 2.10
C VAL A 336 -7.95 -5.99 2.03
N ASN A 337 -7.58 -6.91 2.92
CA ASN A 337 -6.25 -7.51 2.88
C ASN A 337 -6.25 -8.66 1.88
N ILE A 338 -5.51 -8.52 0.78
CA ILE A 338 -5.42 -9.52 -0.27
C ILE A 338 -3.96 -9.91 -0.43
N GLN A 339 -3.64 -11.17 -0.15
CA GLN A 339 -2.27 -11.71 -0.19
C GLN A 339 -1.26 -10.90 0.65
N GLY A 340 -1.68 -10.38 1.80
CA GLY A 340 -0.81 -9.57 2.69
C GLY A 340 -0.62 -8.13 2.24
N GLN A 341 -1.37 -7.66 1.23
CA GLN A 341 -1.39 -6.27 0.78
C GLN A 341 -2.72 -5.61 1.13
N LYS A 342 -2.66 -4.37 1.63
CA LYS A 342 -3.83 -3.54 1.89
C LYS A 342 -4.31 -2.92 0.57
N VAL A 343 -5.40 -3.45 0.02
CA VAL A 343 -5.98 -2.98 -1.25
C VAL A 343 -7.15 -2.07 -0.95
N LEU A 344 -7.13 -0.88 -1.54
CA LEU A 344 -8.16 0.14 -1.35
C LEU A 344 -9.23 0.07 -2.43
N TYR A 345 -10.48 0.20 -1.99
CA TYR A 345 -11.66 0.28 -2.81
C TYR A 345 -12.47 1.52 -2.42
N GLN A 346 -13.10 2.16 -3.39
CA GLN A 346 -13.93 3.33 -3.18
C GLN A 346 -15.41 2.97 -3.33
N ILE A 347 -16.23 3.31 -2.33
CA ILE A 347 -17.67 3.04 -2.33
C ILE A 347 -18.32 3.88 -3.43
N VAL A 348 -19.06 3.22 -4.32
CA VAL A 348 -19.79 3.86 -5.44
C VAL A 348 -21.31 3.70 -5.32
N GLY A 349 -21.78 2.82 -4.45
CA GLY A 349 -23.20 2.62 -4.23
C GLY A 349 -23.52 1.55 -3.19
N GLY A 350 -24.80 1.40 -2.87
CA GLY A 350 -25.28 0.39 -1.94
C GLY A 350 -26.74 0.06 -2.20
N LEU A 351 -27.16 -1.13 -1.78
CA LEU A 351 -28.51 -1.62 -1.97
C LEU A 351 -28.96 -2.50 -0.80
N THR A 352 -30.24 -2.45 -0.49
CA THR A 352 -30.91 -3.38 0.43
C THR A 352 -31.39 -4.60 -0.35
N ARG A 353 -31.11 -5.81 0.14
CA ARG A 353 -31.60 -7.08 -0.41
C ARG A 353 -32.41 -7.83 0.63
N GLU A 354 -33.32 -8.66 0.16
CA GLU A 354 -33.98 -9.68 0.96
C GLU A 354 -33.80 -11.04 0.30
N GLU A 355 -33.45 -12.06 1.10
CA GLU A 355 -33.38 -13.45 0.66
C GLU A 355 -34.39 -14.30 1.42
N ALA A 356 -35.07 -15.21 0.70
CA ALA A 356 -36.02 -16.14 1.31
C ALA A 356 -35.26 -17.26 2.03
N VAL A 357 -35.47 -17.39 3.35
CA VAL A 357 -34.81 -18.40 4.17
C VAL A 357 -35.64 -19.68 4.22
N HIS A 358 -36.90 -19.60 4.66
CA HIS A 358 -37.83 -20.75 4.72
C HIS A 358 -39.28 -20.29 4.96
N GLN A 359 -40.28 -20.91 4.31
CA GLN A 359 -41.72 -20.73 4.56
C GLN A 359 -42.18 -19.28 4.87
N LYS A 360 -41.86 -18.35 3.96
CA LYS A 360 -42.18 -16.89 4.02
C LYS A 360 -41.31 -16.04 4.97
N ASN A 361 -40.32 -16.60 5.65
CA ASN A 361 -39.30 -15.80 6.33
C ASN A 361 -38.27 -15.28 5.33
N THR A 362 -38.06 -13.96 5.31
CA THR A 362 -36.98 -13.30 4.56
C THR A 362 -35.91 -12.79 5.50
N TYR A 363 -34.66 -12.80 5.04
CA TYR A 363 -33.51 -12.19 5.68
C TYR A 363 -33.10 -10.97 4.88
N GLY A 364 -33.29 -9.79 5.46
CA GLY A 364 -32.85 -8.53 4.88
C GLY A 364 -31.38 -8.27 5.19
N TYR A 365 -30.60 -7.89 4.19
CA TYR A 365 -29.20 -7.48 4.36
C TYR A 365 -28.87 -6.28 3.47
N LEU A 366 -27.82 -5.57 3.87
CA LEU A 366 -27.26 -4.45 3.14
C LEU A 366 -26.05 -4.94 2.34
N ARG A 367 -25.98 -4.59 1.06
CA ARG A 367 -24.86 -4.90 0.18
C ARG A 367 -24.31 -3.61 -0.40
N VAL A 368 -23.02 -3.38 -0.18
CA VAL A 368 -22.31 -2.21 -0.71
C VAL A 368 -21.50 -2.63 -1.93
N GLN A 369 -21.38 -1.71 -2.88
CA GLN A 369 -20.56 -1.84 -4.06
C GLN A 369 -19.43 -0.80 -4.02
N ALA A 370 -18.21 -1.26 -4.26
CA ALA A 370 -17.01 -0.42 -4.31
C ALA A 370 -16.12 -0.77 -5.52
N GLN A 371 -15.40 0.22 -6.05
CA GLN A 371 -14.46 0.08 -7.16
C GLN A 371 -13.02 0.04 -6.66
N GLN A 372 -12.18 -0.81 -7.25
CA GLN A 372 -10.78 -0.88 -6.87
C GLN A 372 -10.07 0.43 -7.24
N VAL A 373 -9.44 1.05 -6.24
CA VAL A 373 -8.53 2.17 -6.44
C VAL A 373 -7.12 1.62 -6.67
N GLY A 374 -6.68 0.70 -5.81
CA GLY A 374 -5.39 0.02 -5.91
C GLY A 374 -4.66 -0.05 -4.57
N VAL A 375 -3.33 -0.21 -4.64
CA VAL A 375 -2.43 -0.16 -3.47
C VAL A 375 -1.74 1.19 -3.42
N TRP A 376 -1.70 1.80 -2.24
CA TRP A 376 -1.02 3.08 -2.05
C TRP A 376 0.50 2.90 -2.00
N ASN A 377 1.23 3.64 -2.85
CA ASN A 377 2.68 3.70 -2.82
C ASN A 377 3.13 4.99 -2.11
N GLU A 378 3.65 4.87 -0.89
CA GLU A 378 4.08 6.01 -0.06
C GLU A 378 5.20 6.84 -0.70
N GLN A 379 6.14 6.21 -1.41
CA GLN A 379 7.30 6.90 -2.00
C GLN A 379 6.88 7.76 -3.19
N GLN A 380 5.97 7.24 -4.02
CA GLN A 380 5.48 7.94 -5.21
C GLN A 380 4.22 8.77 -4.95
N ARG A 381 3.61 8.61 -3.77
CA ARG A 381 2.34 9.23 -3.35
C ARG A 381 1.26 9.06 -4.42
N LYS A 382 1.10 7.83 -4.89
CA LYS A 382 0.12 7.46 -5.94
C LYS A 382 -0.41 6.05 -5.73
N PHE A 383 -1.53 5.74 -6.37
CA PHE A 383 -2.09 4.39 -6.40
C PHE A 383 -1.59 3.59 -7.60
N THR A 384 -1.24 2.33 -7.36
CA THR A 384 -0.88 1.35 -8.38
C THR A 384 -1.91 0.23 -8.45
N GLN A 385 -2.15 -0.29 -9.65
CA GLN A 385 -3.12 -1.36 -9.89
C GLN A 385 -2.77 -2.64 -9.10
N PHE A 386 -3.80 -3.39 -8.69
CA PHE A 386 -3.63 -4.68 -8.03
C PHE A 386 -4.52 -5.76 -8.67
N SER A 387 -3.92 -6.83 -9.18
CA SER A 387 -4.60 -7.77 -10.09
C SER A 387 -5.13 -9.05 -9.44
N TRP A 388 -5.20 -9.13 -8.10
CA TRP A 388 -5.65 -10.34 -7.40
C TRP A 388 -7.06 -10.20 -6.85
N LEU A 389 -7.80 -11.31 -6.87
CA LEU A 389 -9.17 -11.41 -6.35
C LEU A 389 -9.14 -11.51 -4.81
N PRO A 390 -10.00 -10.77 -4.08
CA PRO A 390 -10.20 -11.00 -2.66
C PRO A 390 -10.88 -12.35 -2.39
N ASN A 391 -10.59 -12.96 -1.25
CA ASN A 391 -11.32 -14.13 -0.80
C ASN A 391 -12.74 -13.76 -0.37
N ILE A 392 -13.71 -14.63 -0.61
CA ILE A 392 -15.05 -14.48 -0.04
C ILE A 392 -14.97 -14.53 1.49
N ASN A 393 -15.82 -13.74 2.15
CA ASN A 393 -15.86 -13.53 3.58
C ASN A 393 -14.64 -12.83 4.18
N GLU A 394 -13.67 -12.37 3.38
CA GLU A 394 -12.56 -11.57 3.91
C GLU A 394 -13.11 -10.29 4.58
N PRO A 395 -12.59 -9.86 5.74
CA PRO A 395 -13.08 -8.65 6.39
C PRO A 395 -12.84 -7.39 5.53
N VAL A 396 -13.81 -6.47 5.59
CA VAL A 396 -13.75 -5.16 4.93
C VAL A 396 -13.69 -4.08 6.01
N TYR A 397 -12.66 -3.24 5.92
CA TYR A 397 -12.35 -2.20 6.90
C TYR A 397 -12.63 -0.81 6.30
N LEU A 398 -13.21 0.09 7.08
CA LEU A 398 -13.43 1.48 6.67
C LEU A 398 -12.19 2.32 6.99
N GLU A 399 -11.68 3.07 6.02
CA GLU A 399 -10.56 3.97 6.29
C GLU A 399 -10.98 5.11 7.22
N ALA A 400 -10.05 5.47 8.12
CA ALA A 400 -10.24 6.56 9.06
C ALA A 400 -10.46 7.89 8.34
N GLN A 401 -11.30 8.73 8.93
CA GLN A 401 -11.50 10.09 8.42
C GLN A 401 -10.32 10.95 8.81
N GLU A 402 -9.76 11.64 7.82
CA GLU A 402 -8.66 12.57 8.06
C GLU A 402 -8.96 13.92 7.39
N ASN A 403 -8.56 15.01 8.07
CA ASN A 403 -8.63 16.34 7.48
C ASN A 403 -7.53 16.47 6.43
N TYR A 404 -7.95 16.75 5.20
CA TYR A 404 -7.06 16.90 4.07
C TYR A 404 -5.99 17.98 4.31
N ALA A 405 -4.72 17.58 4.25
CA ALA A 405 -3.58 18.48 4.25
C ALA A 405 -3.32 19.03 2.83
N ILE A 406 -3.53 20.33 2.64
CA ILE A 406 -3.39 21.01 1.36
C ILE A 406 -1.95 20.93 0.87
N GLU A 407 -1.77 20.46 -0.37
CA GLU A 407 -0.47 20.40 -1.04
C GLU A 407 -0.52 21.05 -2.43
N PRO A 408 0.47 21.90 -2.79
CA PRO A 408 0.47 22.66 -4.05
C PRO A 408 0.31 21.79 -5.31
N ASP A 409 1.01 20.66 -5.38
CA ASP A 409 1.05 19.83 -6.58
C ASP A 409 -0.18 18.95 -6.80
N THR A 410 -1.13 18.96 -5.86
CA THR A 410 -2.32 18.10 -5.92
C THR A 410 -3.46 18.80 -6.63
N ILE A 411 -4.21 18.09 -7.48
CA ILE A 411 -5.40 18.61 -8.19
C ILE A 411 -6.70 18.30 -7.41
N GLY A 412 -6.60 17.41 -6.43
CA GLY A 412 -7.70 16.98 -5.58
C GLY A 412 -7.26 15.91 -4.60
N HIS A 413 -8.22 15.40 -3.84
CA HIS A 413 -8.01 14.35 -2.85
C HIS A 413 -9.21 13.40 -2.81
N PHE A 414 -8.99 12.20 -2.28
CA PHE A 414 -10.09 11.27 -2.03
C PHE A 414 -10.98 11.80 -0.89
N PRO A 415 -12.32 11.78 -1.04
CA PRO A 415 -13.23 12.28 -0.01
C PRO A 415 -12.94 11.73 1.38
N ASP A 416 -12.93 12.61 2.37
CA ASP A 416 -12.70 12.31 3.80
C ASP A 416 -11.40 11.55 4.11
N SER A 417 -10.34 11.79 3.32
CA SER A 417 -9.02 11.19 3.53
C SER A 417 -7.88 12.13 3.14
N ASN A 418 -6.65 11.74 3.48
CA ASN A 418 -5.42 12.42 3.06
C ASN A 418 -4.80 11.86 1.77
N TYR A 419 -5.44 10.91 1.11
CA TYR A 419 -4.92 10.39 -0.15
C TYR A 419 -5.09 11.45 -1.25
N GLN A 420 -3.97 11.73 -1.92
CA GLN A 420 -3.88 12.80 -2.89
C GLN A 420 -4.04 12.30 -4.31
N VAL A 421 -4.55 13.16 -5.17
CA VAL A 421 -4.61 12.94 -6.60
C VAL A 421 -3.83 14.07 -7.28
N LYS A 422 -2.91 13.70 -8.16
CA LYS A 422 -1.99 14.61 -8.85
C LYS A 422 -2.15 14.48 -10.36
N ILE A 423 -1.63 15.45 -11.09
CA ILE A 423 -1.40 15.29 -12.53
C ILE A 423 -0.12 14.47 -12.69
N GLY A 424 -0.22 13.31 -13.35
CA GLY A 424 0.92 12.42 -13.56
C GLY A 424 1.92 12.97 -14.57
N ASN A 425 1.43 13.55 -15.67
CA ASN A 425 2.24 14.28 -16.64
C ASN A 425 1.40 15.40 -17.27
N ILE A 426 1.82 16.65 -17.06
CA ILE A 426 1.15 17.84 -17.60
C ILE A 426 1.09 17.82 -19.13
N ASN A 427 2.14 17.33 -19.81
CA ASN A 427 2.19 17.25 -21.27
C ASN A 427 1.10 16.33 -21.82
N HIS A 428 0.77 15.26 -21.09
CA HIS A 428 -0.28 14.32 -21.51
C HIS A 428 -1.69 14.92 -21.41
N LEU A 429 -1.91 15.94 -20.59
CA LEU A 429 -3.19 16.66 -20.58
C LEU A 429 -3.47 17.32 -21.92
N VAL A 430 -2.43 17.79 -22.60
CA VAL A 430 -2.54 18.47 -23.89
C VAL A 430 -2.40 17.46 -25.02
N THR A 431 -1.26 16.76 -25.14
CA THR A 431 -0.96 15.91 -26.29
C THR A 431 -1.88 14.69 -26.43
N HIS A 432 -2.57 14.28 -25.36
CA HIS A 432 -3.55 13.19 -25.41
C HIS A 432 -5.00 13.67 -25.20
N ASN A 433 -5.23 14.97 -25.30
CA ASN A 433 -6.49 15.67 -25.11
C ASN A 433 -7.17 15.39 -23.75
N THR A 434 -7.77 16.44 -23.19
CA THR A 434 -8.49 16.36 -21.92
C THR A 434 -9.93 16.78 -22.12
N ALA A 435 -10.87 16.10 -21.47
CA ALA A 435 -12.27 16.52 -21.41
C ALA A 435 -12.73 16.75 -19.97
N ILE A 436 -13.41 17.86 -19.71
CA ILE A 436 -14.12 18.16 -18.46
C ILE A 436 -15.61 18.19 -18.77
N LEU A 437 -16.35 17.26 -18.18
CA LEU A 437 -17.74 16.96 -18.54
C LEU A 437 -18.64 17.03 -17.31
N GLY A 438 -19.74 17.78 -17.35
CA GLY A 438 -20.70 17.85 -16.25
C GLY A 438 -21.71 18.99 -16.34
N ILE A 439 -22.78 18.95 -15.55
CA ILE A 439 -23.86 19.96 -15.62
C ILE A 439 -23.39 21.37 -15.21
N LEU A 440 -24.25 22.38 -15.36
CA LEU A 440 -23.95 23.75 -14.93
C LEU A 440 -23.69 23.83 -13.41
N GLY A 441 -22.75 24.68 -13.00
CA GLY A 441 -22.50 24.99 -11.58
C GLY A 441 -21.73 23.95 -10.76
N VAL A 442 -21.29 22.84 -11.34
CA VAL A 442 -20.57 21.77 -10.60
C VAL A 442 -19.09 22.05 -10.33
N GLY A 443 -18.53 23.10 -10.95
CA GLY A 443 -17.13 23.48 -10.82
C GLY A 443 -16.23 23.19 -12.03
N LYS A 444 -16.81 22.98 -13.24
CA LYS A 444 -16.03 22.70 -14.47
C LYS A 444 -14.99 23.77 -14.78
N SER A 445 -15.44 25.03 -14.91
CA SER A 445 -14.56 26.15 -15.30
C SER A 445 -13.49 26.40 -14.24
N MET A 446 -13.80 26.18 -12.96
CA MET A 446 -12.81 26.29 -11.89
C MET A 446 -11.70 25.25 -12.00
N LEU A 447 -12.05 23.99 -12.25
CA LEU A 447 -11.07 22.95 -12.52
C LEU A 447 -10.26 23.25 -13.78
N ALA A 448 -10.91 23.76 -14.84
CA ALA A 448 -10.23 24.14 -16.07
C ALA A 448 -9.19 25.23 -15.82
N ILE A 449 -9.57 26.33 -15.16
CA ILE A 449 -8.69 27.43 -14.78
C ILE A 449 -7.45 26.92 -14.03
N GLU A 450 -7.64 26.04 -13.04
CA GLU A 450 -6.52 25.44 -12.29
C GLU A 450 -5.58 24.62 -13.21
N LEU A 451 -6.13 23.83 -14.14
CA LEU A 451 -5.32 23.08 -15.10
C LEU A 451 -4.56 24.01 -16.05
N LEU A 452 -5.18 25.10 -16.51
CA LEU A 452 -4.54 26.07 -17.40
C LEU A 452 -3.39 26.78 -16.70
N GLU A 453 -3.55 27.19 -15.43
CA GLU A 453 -2.45 27.78 -14.66
C GLU A 453 -1.26 26.83 -14.57
N ARG A 454 -1.49 25.55 -14.29
CA ARG A 454 -0.44 24.53 -14.24
C ARG A 454 0.25 24.33 -15.60
N MET A 455 -0.51 24.37 -16.69
CA MET A 455 0.05 24.29 -18.05
C MET A 455 0.94 25.50 -18.37
N MET A 456 0.48 26.71 -18.04
CA MET A 456 1.21 27.95 -18.29
C MET A 456 2.51 28.03 -17.49
N VAL A 457 2.52 27.56 -16.23
CA VAL A 457 3.74 27.48 -15.40
C VAL A 457 4.83 26.61 -16.07
N GLU A 458 4.42 25.59 -16.82
CA GLU A 458 5.31 24.71 -17.58
C GLU A 458 5.68 25.27 -18.96
N GLY A 459 5.28 26.52 -19.26
CA GLY A 459 5.58 27.21 -20.51
C GLY A 459 4.68 26.83 -21.69
N ILE A 460 3.62 26.04 -21.44
CA ILE A 460 2.66 25.67 -22.48
C ILE A 460 1.80 26.90 -22.80
N LYS A 461 1.73 27.29 -24.08
CA LYS A 461 0.85 28.37 -24.54
C LYS A 461 -0.60 27.92 -24.53
N VAL A 462 -1.50 28.75 -24.04
CA VAL A 462 -2.93 28.46 -23.96
C VAL A 462 -3.68 29.41 -24.88
N VAL A 463 -4.48 28.87 -25.80
CA VAL A 463 -5.41 29.63 -26.63
C VAL A 463 -6.82 29.20 -26.27
N CYS A 464 -7.57 30.08 -25.63
CA CYS A 464 -8.91 29.81 -25.13
C CYS A 464 -9.96 30.37 -26.07
N LEU A 465 -10.84 29.50 -26.56
CA LEU A 465 -12.07 29.88 -27.25
C LEU A 465 -13.19 29.89 -26.21
N ASP A 466 -13.47 31.07 -25.68
CA ASP A 466 -14.38 31.30 -24.55
C ASP A 466 -15.63 32.04 -25.00
N LEU A 467 -16.78 31.35 -25.03
CA LEU A 467 -18.08 31.98 -25.32
C LEU A 467 -18.72 32.66 -24.11
N THR A 468 -18.13 32.51 -22.92
CA THR A 468 -18.69 32.98 -21.63
C THR A 468 -18.05 34.26 -21.13
N ASP A 469 -16.90 34.64 -21.70
CA ASP A 469 -16.03 35.72 -21.27
C ASP A 469 -15.59 35.63 -19.78
N GLN A 470 -15.70 34.44 -19.19
CA GLN A 470 -15.36 34.24 -17.79
C GLN A 470 -13.83 34.24 -17.59
N TYR A 471 -13.08 33.63 -18.51
CA TYR A 471 -11.66 33.33 -18.30
C TYR A 471 -10.79 34.59 -18.21
N SER A 472 -11.14 35.66 -18.94
CA SER A 472 -10.41 36.93 -18.92
C SER A 472 -10.40 37.57 -17.53
N SER A 473 -11.51 37.47 -16.79
CA SER A 473 -11.63 37.98 -15.42
C SER A 473 -10.89 37.08 -14.42
N GLU A 474 -11.06 35.77 -14.55
CA GLU A 474 -10.59 34.79 -13.58
C GLU A 474 -9.08 34.51 -13.67
N LEU A 475 -8.50 34.70 -14.86
CA LEU A 475 -7.07 34.59 -15.17
C LEU A 475 -6.45 35.97 -15.42
N SER A 476 -7.00 37.04 -14.85
CA SER A 476 -6.51 38.41 -15.04
C SER A 476 -5.01 38.58 -14.71
N ASP A 477 -4.48 37.82 -13.75
CA ASP A 477 -3.03 37.83 -13.44
C ASP A 477 -2.15 37.21 -14.55
N TYR A 478 -2.74 36.39 -15.44
CA TYR A 478 -2.09 35.78 -16.60
C TYR A 478 -2.52 36.43 -17.92
N TYR A 479 -3.42 37.40 -17.89
CA TYR A 479 -4.05 37.99 -19.07
C TYR A 479 -3.80 39.51 -19.13
N ASN A 480 -2.96 39.94 -20.06
CA ASN A 480 -2.66 41.35 -20.29
C ASN A 480 -3.79 42.02 -21.10
N ALA A 481 -4.87 42.41 -20.41
CA ALA A 481 -6.09 42.91 -21.06
C ALA A 481 -5.87 44.11 -22.01
N PRO A 482 -5.06 45.13 -21.69
CA PRO A 482 -4.79 46.23 -22.63
C PRO A 482 -4.11 45.77 -23.93
N TYR A 483 -3.09 44.91 -23.82
CA TYR A 483 -2.37 44.37 -24.99
C TYR A 483 -3.29 43.49 -25.86
N GLU A 484 -4.10 42.64 -25.23
CA GLU A 484 -4.99 41.75 -25.95
C GLU A 484 -6.16 42.49 -26.61
N GLU A 485 -6.68 43.57 -26.00
CA GLU A 485 -7.70 44.41 -26.64
C GLU A 485 -7.16 45.04 -27.94
N GLU A 486 -5.92 45.51 -27.98
CA GLU A 486 -5.30 46.01 -29.22
C GLU A 486 -5.17 44.92 -30.30
N CYS A 487 -4.86 43.68 -29.89
CA CYS A 487 -4.84 42.53 -30.81
C CYS A 487 -6.23 42.22 -31.36
N ILE A 488 -7.24 42.18 -30.51
CA ILE A 488 -8.63 41.91 -30.88
C ILE A 488 -9.18 43.02 -31.79
N GLN A 489 -8.84 44.29 -31.56
CA GLN A 489 -9.24 45.39 -32.44
C GLN A 489 -8.65 45.26 -33.85
N ARG A 490 -7.41 44.78 -33.99
CA ARG A 490 -6.82 44.48 -35.32
C ARG A 490 -7.58 43.35 -36.03
N LEU A 491 -7.95 42.29 -35.31
CA LEU A 491 -8.77 41.21 -35.84
C LEU A 491 -10.16 41.72 -36.27
N ARG A 492 -10.81 42.55 -35.46
CA ARG A 492 -12.11 43.17 -35.78
C ARG A 492 -12.01 44.05 -37.03
N ALA A 493 -10.98 44.88 -37.14
CA ALA A 493 -10.76 45.70 -38.34
C ALA A 493 -10.62 44.85 -39.62
N ALA A 494 -9.97 43.69 -39.54
CA ALA A 494 -9.87 42.75 -40.66
C ALA A 494 -11.23 42.15 -41.07
N THR A 495 -12.19 42.03 -40.14
CA THR A 495 -13.56 41.56 -40.48
C THR A 495 -14.40 42.58 -41.24
N ASP A 496 -14.11 43.87 -41.09
CA ASP A 496 -14.81 44.95 -41.79
C ASP A 496 -14.24 45.18 -43.20
N GLN A 497 -12.96 44.86 -43.42
CA GLN A 497 -12.32 44.98 -44.72
C GLN A 497 -12.92 43.98 -45.72
N ASP A 498 -13.41 44.49 -46.86
CA ASP A 498 -14.00 43.71 -47.96
C ASP A 498 -15.24 42.88 -47.57
N ARG A 499 -15.89 43.25 -46.45
CA ARG A 499 -17.03 42.53 -45.88
C ARG A 499 -18.20 42.34 -46.86
N ASP A 500 -18.51 43.35 -47.68
CA ASP A 500 -19.61 43.29 -48.66
C ASP A 500 -19.10 43.07 -50.09
N VAL A 501 -17.80 42.77 -50.25
CA VAL A 501 -17.14 42.63 -51.56
C VAL A 501 -17.11 41.15 -51.96
N TRP A 502 -17.56 40.86 -53.18
CA TRP A 502 -17.47 39.52 -53.78
C TRP A 502 -16.39 39.47 -54.85
N GLN A 503 -15.84 38.29 -55.11
CA GLN A 503 -14.79 38.05 -56.11
C GLN A 503 -15.17 36.95 -57.10
N GLU A 504 -14.44 36.87 -58.23
CA GLU A 504 -14.63 35.78 -59.21
C GLU A 504 -14.23 34.41 -58.61
N ASN A 505 -13.13 34.37 -57.85
CA ASN A 505 -12.78 33.22 -57.03
C ASN A 505 -13.56 33.27 -55.70
N PRO A 506 -14.47 32.31 -55.41
CA PRO A 506 -15.25 32.32 -54.17
C PRO A 506 -14.40 32.33 -52.90
N GLU A 507 -13.24 31.67 -52.91
CA GLU A 507 -12.36 31.61 -51.74
C GLU A 507 -11.74 32.96 -51.36
N GLN A 508 -11.72 33.91 -52.30
CA GLN A 508 -11.20 35.27 -52.10
C GLN A 508 -12.31 36.31 -51.85
N GLY A 509 -13.58 35.89 -51.87
CA GLY A 509 -14.73 36.78 -51.65
C GLY A 509 -15.12 36.91 -50.18
N GLY A 510 -15.57 38.11 -49.79
CA GLY A 510 -15.91 38.49 -48.42
C GLY A 510 -14.68 38.80 -47.56
N SER A 511 -14.89 39.03 -46.27
CA SER A 511 -13.83 39.37 -45.32
C SER A 511 -13.11 38.16 -44.70
N LEU A 512 -13.55 36.93 -44.98
CA LEU A 512 -12.96 35.70 -44.45
C LEU A 512 -11.45 35.56 -44.74
N PRO A 513 -10.91 35.86 -45.94
CA PRO A 513 -9.47 35.76 -46.21
C PRO A 513 -8.65 36.73 -45.35
N ASN A 514 -9.13 37.97 -45.22
CA ASN A 514 -8.51 39.00 -44.38
C ASN A 514 -8.47 38.54 -42.90
N LEU A 515 -9.59 37.97 -42.42
CA LEU A 515 -9.66 37.43 -41.07
C LEU A 515 -8.70 36.25 -40.84
N LYS A 516 -8.57 35.32 -41.80
CA LYS A 516 -7.61 34.21 -41.69
C LYS A 516 -6.18 34.70 -41.59
N ASN A 517 -5.79 35.67 -42.42
CA ASN A 517 -4.45 36.27 -42.37
C ASN A 517 -4.20 36.97 -41.04
N ALA A 518 -5.19 37.74 -40.55
CA ALA A 518 -5.08 38.43 -39.27
C ALA A 518 -4.93 37.45 -38.09
N PHE A 519 -5.68 36.34 -38.08
CA PHE A 519 -5.49 35.27 -37.09
C PHE A 519 -4.11 34.62 -37.19
N PHE A 520 -3.60 34.38 -38.40
CA PHE A 520 -2.27 33.82 -38.60
C PHE A 520 -1.19 34.72 -38.00
N GLU A 521 -1.20 36.01 -38.32
CA GLU A 521 -0.21 36.97 -37.78
C GLU A 521 -0.27 37.04 -36.25
N ASP A 522 -1.47 37.15 -35.68
CA ASP A 522 -1.66 37.30 -34.24
C ASP A 522 -1.28 36.03 -33.46
N LEU A 523 -1.69 34.85 -33.95
CA LEU A 523 -1.32 33.57 -33.36
C LEU A 523 0.16 33.25 -33.54
N ASN A 524 0.75 33.57 -34.69
CA ASN A 524 2.17 33.35 -34.94
C ASN A 524 3.03 34.21 -34.02
N ARG A 525 2.64 35.47 -33.79
CA ARG A 525 3.26 36.34 -32.80
C ARG A 525 3.14 35.76 -31.39
N PHE A 526 1.95 35.31 -31.00
CA PHE A 526 1.72 34.75 -29.67
C PHE A 526 2.49 33.44 -29.43
N ILE A 527 2.46 32.50 -30.36
CA ILE A 527 3.11 31.19 -30.20
C ILE A 527 4.63 31.34 -30.09
N ASN A 528 5.22 32.26 -30.87
CA ASN A 528 6.67 32.47 -30.91
C ASN A 528 7.16 33.59 -29.98
N ASN A 529 6.31 34.15 -29.13
CA ASN A 529 6.73 35.22 -28.22
C ASN A 529 7.74 34.72 -27.17
N SER A 530 8.54 35.66 -26.67
CA SER A 530 9.47 35.45 -25.55
C SER A 530 9.25 36.45 -24.40
N ASP A 531 8.14 37.19 -24.45
CA ASP A 531 7.82 38.32 -23.57
C ASP A 531 6.93 37.94 -22.38
N GLY A 532 6.66 36.64 -22.19
CA GLY A 532 5.91 36.10 -21.07
C GLY A 532 4.40 35.97 -21.30
N HIS A 533 3.87 36.34 -22.46
CA HIS A 533 2.45 36.10 -22.76
C HIS A 533 2.20 34.60 -23.00
N LEU A 534 1.45 33.97 -22.11
CA LEU A 534 1.15 32.53 -22.12
C LEU A 534 -0.33 32.22 -22.38
N LEU A 535 -1.21 33.22 -22.32
CA LEU A 535 -2.65 33.08 -22.46
C LEU A 535 -3.19 34.01 -23.55
N LYS A 536 -3.90 33.44 -24.50
CA LYS A 536 -4.68 34.13 -25.54
C LYS A 536 -6.14 33.75 -25.34
N ILE A 537 -7.07 34.71 -25.36
CA ILE A 537 -8.51 34.44 -25.25
C ILE A 537 -9.22 35.09 -26.42
N TYR A 538 -10.03 34.30 -27.11
CA TYR A 538 -10.94 34.77 -28.15
C TYR A 538 -12.35 34.34 -27.80
N ASN A 539 -13.31 35.24 -28.00
CA ASN A 539 -14.72 34.90 -28.05
C ASN A 539 -15.14 34.75 -29.52
N PRO A 540 -15.33 33.52 -30.03
CA PRO A 540 -15.66 33.31 -31.44
C PRO A 540 -16.94 33.99 -31.92
N ALA A 541 -17.87 34.31 -31.00
CA ALA A 541 -19.12 34.98 -31.32
C ALA A 541 -18.96 36.49 -31.60
N GLU A 542 -17.81 37.08 -31.27
CA GLU A 542 -17.55 38.51 -31.48
C GLU A 542 -17.09 38.84 -32.91
N PHE A 543 -16.61 37.85 -33.67
CA PHE A 543 -16.08 38.07 -35.02
C PHE A 543 -17.18 37.94 -36.07
N VAL A 544 -17.49 39.04 -36.76
CA VAL A 544 -18.56 39.10 -37.78
C VAL A 544 -17.96 39.22 -39.18
N ALA A 545 -17.44 38.12 -39.72
CA ALA A 545 -16.91 38.05 -41.08
C ALA A 545 -17.92 37.50 -42.09
N THR A 546 -17.63 37.70 -43.38
CA THR A 546 -18.43 37.18 -44.50
C THR A 546 -17.59 36.26 -45.39
N ARG A 547 -18.24 35.23 -45.95
CA ARG A 547 -17.65 34.29 -46.91
C ARG A 547 -18.50 34.13 -48.16
N GLN A 548 -17.86 33.81 -49.27
CA GLN A 548 -18.51 33.52 -50.54
C GLN A 548 -18.41 32.03 -50.88
N ASP A 549 -19.55 31.36 -51.07
CA ASP A 549 -19.58 29.90 -51.35
C ASP A 549 -19.56 29.55 -52.83
N ARG A 550 -19.94 30.49 -53.70
CA ARG A 550 -20.18 30.23 -55.12
C ARG A 550 -19.70 31.39 -55.97
N ALA A 551 -19.33 31.08 -57.22
CA ALA A 551 -18.92 32.09 -58.17
C ALA A 551 -20.06 33.08 -58.47
N PRO A 552 -19.76 34.34 -58.82
CA PRO A 552 -20.77 35.36 -59.06
C PRO A 552 -21.69 34.99 -60.23
N GLY A 553 -22.99 34.99 -59.97
CA GLY A 553 -24.04 34.72 -60.95
C GLY A 553 -24.65 35.99 -61.53
N SER A 554 -25.34 35.85 -62.67
CA SER A 554 -26.08 36.95 -63.31
C SER A 554 -27.56 36.88 -62.96
N PHE A 555 -28.15 38.00 -62.54
CA PHE A 555 -29.57 38.15 -62.23
C PHE A 555 -30.14 39.44 -62.84
N GLN A 556 -31.45 39.49 -63.04
CA GLN A 556 -32.12 40.67 -63.59
C GLN A 556 -32.85 41.46 -62.51
N THR A 557 -32.49 42.74 -62.38
CA THR A 557 -33.21 43.71 -61.53
C THR A 557 -33.74 44.83 -62.42
N ARG A 558 -35.06 45.04 -62.45
CA ARG A 558 -35.73 46.10 -63.24
C ARG A 558 -35.33 46.11 -64.74
N GLY A 559 -35.12 44.93 -65.33
CA GLY A 559 -34.79 44.78 -66.75
C GLY A 559 -33.31 45.00 -67.12
N GLN A 560 -32.43 45.23 -66.15
CA GLN A 560 -30.98 45.28 -66.35
C GLN A 560 -30.31 44.02 -65.78
N TRP A 561 -29.39 43.43 -66.54
CA TRP A 561 -28.54 42.34 -66.07
C TRP A 561 -27.51 42.89 -65.09
N GLN A 562 -27.48 42.30 -63.90
CA GLN A 562 -26.51 42.59 -62.84
C GLN A 562 -25.79 41.29 -62.47
N ARG A 563 -24.55 41.41 -62.02
CA ARG A 563 -23.74 40.29 -61.55
C ARG A 563 -23.48 40.45 -60.05
N GLY A 564 -23.49 39.33 -59.32
CA GLY A 564 -23.18 39.33 -57.90
C GLY A 564 -23.11 37.93 -57.32
N ALA A 565 -22.52 37.80 -56.15
CA ALA A 565 -22.49 36.56 -55.39
C ALA A 565 -23.18 36.77 -54.02
N PRO A 566 -23.89 35.76 -53.50
CA PRO A 566 -24.35 35.79 -52.12
C PRO A 566 -23.17 35.66 -51.16
N LEU A 567 -23.15 36.49 -50.14
CA LEU A 567 -22.22 36.43 -49.02
C LEU A 567 -22.95 35.86 -47.79
N PHE A 568 -22.26 35.00 -47.04
CA PHE A 568 -22.79 34.33 -45.86
C PHE A 568 -21.96 34.73 -44.64
N SER A 569 -22.61 34.92 -43.50
CA SER A 569 -21.91 35.18 -42.25
C SER A 569 -21.15 33.95 -41.78
N VAL A 570 -19.93 34.18 -41.30
CA VAL A 570 -19.08 33.13 -40.72
C VAL A 570 -19.60 32.78 -39.33
N THR A 571 -19.68 31.50 -39.01
CA THR A 571 -20.19 31.02 -37.71
C THR A 571 -19.07 30.91 -36.66
N PRO A 572 -19.40 30.88 -35.35
CA PRO A 572 -18.41 30.55 -34.29
C PRO A 572 -17.68 29.23 -34.49
N VAL A 573 -18.34 28.23 -35.10
CA VAL A 573 -17.75 26.93 -35.44
C VAL A 573 -16.70 27.08 -36.54
N GLU A 574 -16.97 27.93 -37.54
CA GLU A 574 -16.01 28.25 -38.60
C GLU A 574 -14.82 29.06 -38.07
N ILE A 575 -15.03 30.03 -37.16
CA ILE A 575 -13.95 30.73 -36.46
C ILE A 575 -13.09 29.76 -35.65
N THR A 576 -13.72 28.83 -34.92
CA THR A 576 -13.03 27.77 -34.18
C THR A 576 -12.12 26.96 -35.10
N LYS A 577 -12.63 26.55 -36.28
CA LYS A 577 -11.81 25.86 -37.28
C LYS A 577 -10.61 26.69 -37.72
N ILE A 578 -10.80 27.97 -38.02
CA ILE A 578 -9.71 28.86 -38.47
C ILE A 578 -8.61 28.88 -37.42
N VAL A 579 -8.96 29.16 -36.16
CA VAL A 579 -7.98 29.19 -35.06
C VAL A 579 -7.27 27.85 -34.93
N SER A 580 -8.00 26.73 -34.92
CA SER A 580 -7.40 25.41 -34.73
C SER A 580 -6.49 24.98 -35.89
N GLU A 581 -6.87 25.26 -37.13
CA GLU A 581 -6.03 24.98 -38.30
C GLU A 581 -4.80 25.89 -38.34
N THR A 582 -4.97 27.19 -38.07
CA THR A 582 -3.84 28.14 -38.01
C THR A 582 -2.81 27.75 -36.95
N VAL A 583 -3.25 27.36 -35.74
CA VAL A 583 -2.33 26.89 -34.70
C VAL A 583 -1.60 25.61 -35.15
N LEU A 584 -2.29 24.67 -35.79
CA LEU A 584 -1.64 23.49 -36.35
C LEU A 584 -0.60 23.86 -37.40
N ASP A 585 -0.95 24.74 -38.34
CA ASP A 585 -0.08 25.15 -39.44
C ASP A 585 1.20 25.78 -38.90
N ILE A 586 1.11 26.69 -37.91
CA ILE A 586 2.26 27.31 -37.24
C ILE A 586 3.16 26.27 -36.57
N LEU A 587 2.58 25.27 -35.91
CA LEU A 587 3.35 24.26 -35.17
C LEU A 587 3.91 23.15 -36.05
N SER A 588 3.32 22.93 -37.23
CA SER A 588 3.63 21.81 -38.14
C SER A 588 5.08 21.78 -38.63
N ALA A 589 5.81 22.89 -38.49
CA ALA A 589 7.22 23.01 -38.84
C ALA A 589 8.14 22.08 -38.04
N GLU A 590 7.78 21.75 -36.79
CA GLU A 590 8.62 20.93 -35.90
C GLU A 590 7.79 19.94 -35.08
N MET A 591 8.13 18.65 -35.18
CA MET A 591 7.53 17.61 -34.36
C MET A 591 8.00 17.72 -32.90
N SER A 592 7.10 17.47 -31.95
CA SER A 592 7.42 17.50 -30.53
C SER A 592 6.56 16.49 -29.76
N ASP A 593 7.19 15.78 -28.83
CA ASP A 593 6.52 14.91 -27.87
C ASP A 593 5.98 15.68 -26.66
N ASN A 594 6.50 16.89 -26.41
CA ASN A 594 6.06 17.77 -25.33
C ASN A 594 4.93 18.68 -25.78
N ALA A 595 4.10 19.10 -24.83
CA ALA A 595 3.03 20.05 -25.10
C ALA A 595 3.61 21.44 -25.39
N ARG A 596 3.14 22.06 -26.47
CA ARG A 596 3.52 23.43 -26.89
C ARG A 596 2.33 24.37 -26.79
N VAL A 597 1.17 23.94 -27.32
CA VAL A 597 -0.06 24.75 -27.34
C VAL A 597 -1.26 23.91 -26.92
N CYS A 598 -2.05 24.41 -25.98
CA CYS A 598 -3.35 23.87 -25.61
C CYS A 598 -4.47 24.75 -26.16
N LEU A 599 -5.34 24.18 -27.00
CA LEU A 599 -6.59 24.80 -27.41
C LEU A 599 -7.68 24.49 -26.39
N VAL A 600 -8.31 25.52 -25.82
CA VAL A 600 -9.43 25.34 -24.89
C VAL A 600 -10.73 25.61 -25.64
N TYR A 601 -11.65 24.66 -25.59
CA TYR A 601 -12.99 24.80 -26.13
C TYR A 601 -13.98 24.89 -24.96
N GLU A 602 -14.24 26.10 -24.47
CA GLU A 602 -15.31 26.33 -23.49
C GLU A 602 -16.66 26.25 -24.20
N GLU A 603 -17.66 25.65 -23.56
CA GLU A 603 -18.95 25.39 -24.19
C GLU A 603 -18.81 24.62 -25.52
N ALA A 604 -17.97 23.58 -25.51
CA ALA A 604 -17.54 22.86 -26.72
C ALA A 604 -18.67 22.34 -27.61
N HIS A 605 -19.87 22.15 -27.07
CA HIS A 605 -21.04 21.75 -27.87
C HIS A 605 -21.52 22.83 -28.85
N SER A 606 -21.10 24.08 -28.66
CA SER A 606 -21.34 25.21 -29.56
C SER A 606 -20.18 25.47 -30.52
N LEU A 607 -18.97 25.01 -30.20
CA LEU A 607 -17.75 25.26 -30.99
C LEU A 607 -17.37 24.07 -31.88
N VAL A 608 -17.59 22.84 -31.40
CA VAL A 608 -17.31 21.58 -32.11
C VAL A 608 -18.51 20.62 -31.98
N PRO A 609 -19.69 21.03 -32.48
CA PRO A 609 -20.93 20.28 -32.33
C PRO A 609 -20.91 18.90 -33.03
N GLU A 610 -21.70 17.96 -32.53
CA GLU A 610 -21.92 16.68 -33.20
C GLU A 610 -22.69 16.88 -34.53
N TRP A 611 -22.40 16.07 -35.55
CA TRP A 611 -22.93 16.28 -36.91
C TRP A 611 -24.45 16.37 -36.98
N ASN A 612 -25.15 15.59 -36.14
CA ASN A 612 -26.61 15.54 -36.09
C ASN A 612 -27.24 16.70 -35.29
N SER A 613 -26.42 17.45 -34.54
CA SER A 613 -26.86 18.60 -33.73
C SER A 613 -26.77 19.92 -34.49
N VAL A 614 -26.22 19.90 -35.70
CA VAL A 614 -25.93 21.08 -36.52
C VAL A 614 -27.02 21.33 -37.56
N VAL A 615 -27.48 22.58 -37.68
CA VAL A 615 -28.46 23.01 -38.69
C VAL A 615 -27.79 23.50 -39.98
N ALA A 616 -26.61 24.11 -39.91
CA ALA A 616 -25.88 24.64 -41.06
C ALA A 616 -24.87 23.63 -41.62
N GLU A 617 -24.92 23.33 -42.92
CA GLU A 617 -23.95 22.38 -43.53
C GLU A 617 -22.49 22.83 -43.40
N GLY A 618 -22.22 24.15 -43.40
CA GLY A 618 -20.88 24.71 -43.21
C GLY A 618 -20.24 24.31 -41.87
N ASP A 619 -21.03 24.25 -40.80
CA ASP A 619 -20.56 23.90 -39.46
C ASP A 619 -20.14 22.42 -39.35
N LYS A 620 -20.72 21.52 -40.17
CA LYS A 620 -20.29 20.12 -40.24
C LYS A 620 -18.88 20.01 -40.81
N HIS A 621 -18.61 20.74 -41.89
CA HIS A 621 -17.27 20.82 -42.49
C HIS A 621 -16.28 21.52 -41.56
N ALA A 622 -16.73 22.57 -40.86
CA ALA A 622 -15.91 23.31 -39.91
C ALA A 622 -15.46 22.41 -38.74
N THR A 623 -16.42 21.75 -38.08
CA THR A 623 -16.14 20.79 -37.00
C THR A 623 -15.18 19.68 -37.45
N SER A 624 -15.36 19.16 -38.66
CA SER A 624 -14.47 18.12 -39.20
C SER A 624 -13.04 18.63 -39.41
N GLY A 625 -12.88 19.88 -39.84
CA GLY A 625 -11.59 20.55 -39.95
C GLY A 625 -10.92 20.71 -38.58
N THR A 626 -11.65 21.22 -37.58
CA THR A 626 -11.18 21.32 -36.19
C THR A 626 -10.75 19.97 -35.63
N ALA A 627 -11.55 18.93 -35.84
CA ALA A 627 -11.26 17.58 -35.37
C ALA A 627 -10.00 17.01 -36.02
N ARG A 628 -9.81 17.23 -37.33
CA ARG A 628 -8.57 16.88 -38.04
C ARG A 628 -7.37 17.61 -37.46
N ALA A 629 -7.50 18.92 -37.19
CA ALA A 629 -6.43 19.72 -36.65
C ALA A 629 -5.95 19.20 -35.28
N ILE A 630 -6.89 18.88 -34.38
CA ILE A 630 -6.59 18.29 -33.07
C ILE A 630 -5.95 16.89 -33.19
N LEU A 631 -6.50 16.04 -34.06
CA LEU A 631 -5.98 14.68 -34.26
C LEU A 631 -4.56 14.65 -34.80
N GLN A 632 -4.24 15.53 -35.75
CA GLN A 632 -2.90 15.63 -36.34
C GLN A 632 -1.93 16.40 -35.43
N GLY A 633 -2.44 17.42 -34.74
CA GLY A 633 -1.69 18.32 -33.87
C GLY A 633 -0.89 17.64 -32.77
N ARG A 634 -1.36 16.47 -32.30
CA ARG A 634 -0.65 15.68 -31.28
C ARG A 634 0.84 15.45 -31.60
N LYS A 635 1.19 15.29 -32.88
CA LYS A 635 2.59 15.06 -33.33
C LYS A 635 3.49 16.29 -33.21
N PHE A 636 2.89 17.46 -33.03
CA PHE A 636 3.53 18.77 -33.03
C PHE A 636 3.37 19.49 -31.69
N GLY A 637 3.00 18.76 -30.63
CA GLY A 637 2.75 19.34 -29.30
C GLY A 637 1.43 20.12 -29.17
N LEU A 638 0.50 19.98 -30.11
CA LEU A 638 -0.84 20.57 -30.07
C LEU A 638 -1.86 19.57 -29.55
N GLY A 639 -2.76 20.02 -28.68
CA GLY A 639 -3.96 19.27 -28.32
C GLY A 639 -4.98 20.18 -27.66
N CYS A 640 -6.02 19.60 -27.05
CA CYS A 640 -7.12 20.40 -26.52
C CYS A 640 -7.58 20.03 -25.11
N LEU A 641 -8.13 21.05 -24.44
CA LEU A 641 -8.99 20.92 -23.26
C LEU A 641 -10.43 21.22 -23.67
N LEU A 642 -11.28 20.19 -23.65
CA LEU A 642 -12.67 20.27 -24.08
C LEU A 642 -13.58 20.38 -22.85
N ILE A 643 -14.42 21.41 -22.78
CA ILE A 643 -15.25 21.68 -21.61
C ILE A 643 -16.70 21.80 -22.07
N THR A 644 -17.58 20.95 -21.53
CA THR A 644 -19.00 20.99 -21.91
C THR A 644 -19.92 20.44 -20.82
N GLN A 645 -21.16 20.94 -20.83
CA GLN A 645 -22.30 20.41 -20.09
C GLN A 645 -23.22 19.51 -20.92
N ARG A 646 -23.05 19.46 -22.24
CA ARG A 646 -23.86 18.64 -23.17
C ARG A 646 -22.98 17.66 -23.94
N THR A 647 -22.50 16.61 -23.27
CA THR A 647 -21.58 15.60 -23.85
C THR A 647 -22.13 14.92 -25.11
N ALA A 648 -23.45 14.75 -25.23
CA ALA A 648 -24.09 14.15 -26.40
C ALA A 648 -24.02 15.03 -27.67
N ASN A 649 -23.87 16.35 -27.50
CA ASN A 649 -23.92 17.32 -28.60
C ASN A 649 -22.54 17.74 -29.09
N VAL A 650 -21.46 17.11 -28.61
CA VAL A 650 -20.08 17.38 -29.03
C VAL A 650 -19.60 16.25 -29.94
N THR A 651 -18.81 16.60 -30.96
CA THR A 651 -18.26 15.64 -31.90
C THR A 651 -17.52 14.47 -31.23
N LYS A 652 -17.94 13.24 -31.54
CA LYS A 652 -17.26 12.02 -31.10
C LYS A 652 -15.86 11.87 -31.66
N THR A 653 -15.53 12.54 -32.76
CA THR A 653 -14.18 12.48 -33.36
C THR A 653 -13.12 13.02 -32.41
N ILE A 654 -13.40 14.11 -31.68
CA ILE A 654 -12.49 14.67 -30.67
C ILE A 654 -12.68 13.95 -29.34
N LEU A 655 -13.93 13.79 -28.88
CA LEU A 655 -14.21 13.16 -27.58
C LEU A 655 -13.63 11.75 -27.46
N ASN A 656 -13.66 10.94 -28.53
CA ASN A 656 -13.11 9.59 -28.49
C ASN A 656 -11.58 9.55 -28.34
N GLN A 657 -10.93 10.69 -28.54
CA GLN A 657 -9.47 10.89 -28.51
C GLN A 657 -9.03 11.65 -27.25
N CYS A 658 -9.97 11.99 -26.37
CA CYS A 658 -9.68 12.48 -25.03
C CYS A 658 -9.30 11.31 -24.15
N ASN A 659 -7.99 11.09 -23.99
CA ASN A 659 -7.48 10.03 -23.14
C ASN A 659 -7.36 10.46 -21.68
N THR A 660 -7.74 11.69 -21.34
CA THR A 660 -7.89 12.18 -19.97
C THR A 660 -9.28 12.75 -19.79
N ILE A 661 -10.01 12.28 -18.79
CA ILE A 661 -11.40 12.66 -18.53
C ILE A 661 -11.58 13.04 -17.07
N PHE A 662 -12.19 14.20 -16.85
CA PHE A 662 -12.77 14.63 -15.58
C PHE A 662 -14.29 14.58 -15.73
N ALA A 663 -14.90 13.51 -15.24
CA ALA A 663 -16.34 13.32 -15.27
C ALA A 663 -16.96 13.82 -13.96
N MET A 664 -17.62 14.97 -14.02
CA MET A 664 -18.36 15.56 -12.91
C MET A 664 -19.84 15.15 -12.97
N ARG A 665 -20.65 15.64 -12.02
CA ARG A 665 -22.08 15.28 -11.91
C ARG A 665 -22.81 15.45 -13.26
N THR A 666 -23.48 14.39 -13.70
CA THR A 666 -24.29 14.33 -14.92
C THR A 666 -25.57 13.53 -14.74
N PHE A 667 -26.65 13.95 -15.41
CA PHE A 667 -27.96 13.29 -15.38
C PHE A 667 -28.34 12.65 -16.72
N ASP A 668 -27.64 12.99 -17.80
CA ASP A 668 -27.96 12.52 -19.14
C ASP A 668 -27.46 11.08 -19.37
N ASP A 669 -28.38 10.17 -19.72
CA ASP A 669 -28.06 8.76 -19.91
C ASP A 669 -27.13 8.52 -21.10
N THR A 670 -27.27 9.28 -22.18
CA THR A 670 -26.35 9.19 -23.33
C THR A 670 -24.93 9.62 -22.95
N GLY A 671 -24.80 10.67 -22.15
CA GLY A 671 -23.53 11.11 -21.57
C GLY A 671 -22.94 10.08 -20.61
N LYS A 672 -23.76 9.46 -19.75
CA LYS A 672 -23.32 8.38 -18.85
C LYS A 672 -22.85 7.14 -19.61
N GLU A 673 -23.55 6.74 -20.67
CA GLU A 673 -23.14 5.61 -21.51
C GLU A 673 -21.79 5.88 -22.18
N PHE A 674 -21.61 7.08 -22.74
CA PHE A 674 -20.33 7.50 -23.30
C PHE A 674 -19.22 7.45 -22.25
N LEU A 675 -19.43 8.06 -21.08
CA LEU A 675 -18.46 8.10 -19.99
C LEU A 675 -18.14 6.70 -19.45
N GLY A 676 -19.13 5.80 -19.40
CA GLY A 676 -18.99 4.44 -18.91
C GLY A 676 -17.96 3.60 -19.68
N ASN A 677 -17.65 3.96 -20.93
CA ASN A 677 -16.59 3.34 -21.72
C ASN A 677 -15.18 3.71 -21.25
N TYR A 678 -15.03 4.80 -20.48
CA TYR A 678 -13.76 5.31 -20.00
C TYR A 678 -13.59 5.12 -18.50
N ILE A 679 -14.57 5.57 -17.72
CA ILE A 679 -14.50 5.53 -16.24
C ILE A 679 -15.15 4.27 -15.66
N GLY A 680 -15.68 3.37 -16.49
CA GLY A 680 -16.44 2.21 -16.04
C GLY A 680 -17.91 2.51 -15.75
N LYS A 681 -18.76 1.49 -15.92
CA LYS A 681 -20.23 1.65 -15.82
C LYS A 681 -20.69 2.05 -14.43
N ASP A 682 -20.02 1.57 -13.39
CA ASP A 682 -20.44 1.81 -12.00
C ASP A 682 -20.21 3.26 -11.59
N TYR A 683 -19.03 3.81 -11.91
CA TYR A 683 -18.77 5.24 -11.73
C TYR A 683 -19.73 6.08 -12.57
N ALA A 684 -19.94 5.74 -13.85
CA ALA A 684 -20.86 6.47 -14.71
C ALA A 684 -22.31 6.51 -14.18
N GLN A 685 -22.80 5.42 -13.58
CA GLN A 685 -24.11 5.37 -12.94
C GLN A 685 -24.16 6.25 -11.67
N SER A 686 -23.09 6.25 -10.87
CA SER A 686 -22.98 7.06 -9.65
C SER A 686 -22.89 8.57 -9.93
N LEU A 687 -22.49 9.02 -11.13
CA LEU A 687 -22.33 10.44 -11.45
C LEU A 687 -23.56 11.30 -11.18
N SER A 688 -24.78 10.75 -11.14
CA SER A 688 -25.98 11.53 -10.77
C SER A 688 -26.08 11.86 -9.27
N SER A 689 -25.46 11.08 -8.38
CA SER A 689 -25.44 11.29 -6.94
C SER A 689 -24.18 12.01 -6.43
N VAL A 690 -23.13 12.05 -7.25
CA VAL A 690 -21.87 12.75 -6.95
C VAL A 690 -22.11 14.21 -6.53
N LYS A 691 -21.51 14.63 -5.41
CA LYS A 691 -21.60 15.98 -4.85
C LYS A 691 -20.91 17.02 -5.76
N GLU A 692 -21.23 18.30 -5.58
CA GLU A 692 -20.53 19.38 -6.27
C GLU A 692 -19.03 19.38 -5.92
N ARG A 693 -18.20 19.88 -6.84
CA ARG A 693 -16.73 19.85 -6.72
C ARG A 693 -16.16 18.44 -6.52
N HIS A 694 -16.82 17.44 -7.07
CA HIS A 694 -16.28 16.09 -7.21
C HIS A 694 -16.23 15.71 -8.68
N ALA A 695 -15.22 14.93 -9.02
CA ALA A 695 -15.01 14.42 -10.37
C ALA A 695 -14.44 13.00 -10.31
N VAL A 696 -14.93 12.13 -11.18
CA VAL A 696 -14.22 10.89 -11.50
C VAL A 696 -13.11 11.25 -12.49
N PHE A 697 -11.88 11.09 -12.05
CA PHE A 697 -10.69 11.40 -12.83
C PHE A 697 -10.04 10.11 -13.35
N PHE A 698 -9.79 10.06 -14.65
CA PHE A 698 -9.18 8.92 -15.30
C PHE A 698 -8.36 9.35 -16.51
N GLY A 699 -7.31 8.58 -16.82
CA GLY A 699 -6.60 8.68 -18.09
C GLY A 699 -5.11 8.99 -18.00
N ARG A 700 -4.49 9.29 -19.14
CA ARG A 700 -3.02 9.47 -19.28
C ARG A 700 -2.46 10.63 -18.46
N GLY A 701 -3.28 11.62 -18.14
CA GLY A 701 -2.92 12.74 -17.27
C GLY A 701 -3.04 12.46 -15.77
N SER A 702 -3.67 11.35 -15.37
CA SER A 702 -3.86 11.00 -13.96
C SER A 702 -2.60 10.40 -13.34
N SER A 703 -2.36 10.69 -12.06
CA SER A 703 -1.37 9.97 -11.26
C SER A 703 -1.81 8.54 -10.88
N CYS A 704 -3.11 8.27 -10.95
CA CYS A 704 -3.72 6.99 -10.62
C CYS A 704 -3.96 6.16 -11.89
N GLU A 705 -3.69 4.86 -11.82
CA GLU A 705 -3.87 3.94 -12.96
C GLU A 705 -5.35 3.57 -13.19
N ASN A 706 -6.15 3.53 -12.13
CA ASN A 706 -7.59 3.28 -12.18
C ASN A 706 -8.40 4.59 -12.12
N PRO A 707 -9.68 4.61 -12.57
CA PRO A 707 -10.59 5.73 -12.33
C PRO A 707 -10.83 5.97 -10.84
N VAL A 708 -10.79 7.24 -10.41
CA VAL A 708 -10.95 7.61 -9.00
C VAL A 708 -11.92 8.77 -8.84
N LEU A 709 -12.89 8.66 -7.93
CA LEU A 709 -13.72 9.79 -7.51
C LEU A 709 -12.92 10.65 -6.53
N MET A 710 -12.60 11.86 -6.95
CA MET A 710 -11.88 12.83 -6.13
C MET A 710 -12.72 14.08 -5.89
N LYS A 711 -12.46 14.74 -4.77
CA LYS A 711 -12.89 16.11 -4.52
C LYS A 711 -11.84 17.05 -5.09
N VAL A 712 -12.26 17.93 -6.01
CA VAL A 712 -11.36 18.93 -6.60
C VAL A 712 -11.01 20.00 -5.56
N ASN A 713 -9.89 20.67 -5.77
CA ASN A 713 -9.45 21.74 -4.88
C ASN A 713 -10.45 22.89 -4.77
N ASN A 714 -10.41 23.57 -3.62
CA ASN A 714 -11.03 24.88 -3.51
C ASN A 714 -10.10 25.91 -4.15
N ARG A 715 -10.66 26.84 -4.92
CA ARG A 715 -9.92 27.94 -5.55
C ARG A 715 -9.05 28.71 -4.56
N ASP A 716 -9.62 29.17 -3.44
CA ASP A 716 -8.91 30.04 -2.52
C ASP A 716 -7.68 29.33 -1.92
N ASP A 717 -7.83 28.04 -1.65
CA ASP A 717 -6.77 27.19 -1.12
C ASP A 717 -5.70 26.90 -2.19
N PHE A 718 -6.11 26.63 -3.44
CA PHE A 718 -5.22 26.51 -4.59
C PHE A 718 -4.42 27.80 -4.83
N LEU A 719 -5.07 28.96 -4.91
CA LEU A 719 -4.41 30.25 -5.10
C LEU A 719 -3.38 30.53 -3.99
N ARG A 720 -3.74 30.26 -2.72
CA ARG A 720 -2.84 30.48 -1.59
C ARG A 720 -1.62 29.56 -1.61
N SER A 721 -1.83 28.28 -1.93
CA SER A 721 -0.77 27.26 -1.87
C SER A 721 0.09 27.23 -3.12
N TYR A 722 -0.53 27.18 -4.30
CA TYR A 722 0.13 27.02 -5.59
C TYR A 722 0.79 28.32 -6.07
N ARG A 723 0.05 29.45 -6.11
CA ARG A 723 0.62 30.73 -6.55
C ARG A 723 1.62 31.33 -5.55
N GLY A 724 1.60 30.87 -4.30
CA GLY A 724 2.65 31.19 -3.32
C GLY A 724 4.03 30.67 -3.74
N ILE A 725 4.08 29.63 -4.57
CA ILE A 725 5.31 29.03 -5.10
C ILE A 725 5.52 29.43 -6.57
N HIS A 726 4.45 29.38 -7.38
CA HIS A 726 4.47 29.68 -8.80
C HIS A 726 3.82 31.03 -9.09
N GLN A 727 4.65 32.08 -9.14
CA GLN A 727 4.15 33.43 -9.38
C GLN A 727 3.69 33.60 -10.84
N PRO A 728 2.58 34.33 -11.08
CA PRO A 728 2.16 34.72 -12.44
C PRO A 728 3.24 35.50 -13.19
N PRO A 729 3.21 35.51 -14.53
CA PRO A 729 4.18 36.25 -15.34
C PRO A 729 4.06 37.76 -15.08
N VAL A 730 5.21 38.44 -15.11
CA VAL A 730 5.25 39.91 -15.07
C VAL A 730 5.35 40.42 -16.50
N PHE A 731 4.30 41.11 -16.97
CA PHE A 731 4.28 41.65 -18.32
C PHE A 731 5.18 42.89 -18.46
N PRO A 732 5.85 43.05 -19.61
CA PRO A 732 6.58 44.28 -19.90
C PRO A 732 5.61 45.48 -19.96
N PRO A 733 6.06 46.68 -19.55
CA PRO A 733 5.25 47.89 -19.67
C PRO A 733 4.95 48.19 -21.15
N VAL A 734 3.71 48.61 -21.42
CA VAL A 734 3.13 48.79 -22.78
C VAL A 734 4.02 49.66 -23.70
N ASP A 735 4.78 50.60 -23.14
CA ASP A 735 5.67 51.52 -23.89
C ASP A 735 7.02 50.90 -24.34
N SER A 736 7.28 49.62 -24.08
CA SER A 736 8.58 48.97 -24.37
C SER A 736 8.59 48.09 -25.62
N ILE A 737 7.52 48.06 -26.42
CA ILE A 737 7.51 47.39 -27.73
C ILE A 737 8.40 48.22 -28.68
N PRO A 738 9.54 47.69 -29.19
CA PRO A 738 10.42 48.47 -30.04
C PRO A 738 9.70 48.88 -31.33
N ALA A 739 9.81 50.16 -31.68
CA ALA A 739 9.32 50.74 -32.94
C ALA A 739 10.03 50.23 -34.22
N GLN A 740 10.62 49.03 -34.19
CA GLN A 740 11.37 48.45 -35.33
C GLN A 740 10.57 47.45 -36.17
N GLU A 741 9.31 47.12 -35.83
CA GLU A 741 8.49 46.15 -36.58
C GLU A 741 7.48 46.80 -37.56
N GLN A 742 7.85 47.90 -38.22
CA GLN A 742 7.02 48.54 -39.26
C GLN A 742 7.47 48.26 -40.71
N GLN A 743 8.44 47.37 -40.94
CA GLN A 743 8.89 47.05 -42.30
C GLN A 743 9.26 45.58 -42.45
N LEU A 744 8.25 44.72 -42.65
CA LEU A 744 8.40 43.44 -43.34
C LEU A 744 7.18 43.30 -44.25
N GLU A 745 7.22 43.96 -45.41
CA GLU A 745 6.37 43.55 -46.54
C GLU A 745 6.83 42.13 -46.95
N PRO A 746 5.92 41.16 -47.08
CA PRO A 746 6.29 39.86 -47.64
C PRO A 746 6.49 39.99 -49.15
N GLU A 747 7.70 39.70 -49.64
CA GLU A 747 7.90 39.34 -51.05
C GLU A 747 7.09 38.06 -51.33
N PHE A 748 6.04 38.18 -52.13
CA PHE A 748 5.32 37.05 -52.69
C PHE A 748 6.20 36.37 -53.75
N ASP A 749 6.60 35.12 -53.50
CA ASP A 749 7.18 34.24 -54.52
C ASP A 749 6.02 33.52 -55.23
N ASP A 750 5.54 34.12 -56.32
CA ASP A 750 4.56 33.55 -57.24
C ASP A 750 5.19 32.41 -58.06
N ASP A 751 5.47 31.26 -57.45
CA ASP A 751 5.73 30.01 -58.19
C ASP A 751 5.58 28.76 -57.30
N VAL A 752 4.33 28.38 -57.03
CA VAL A 752 3.99 26.99 -56.75
C VAL A 752 2.87 26.56 -57.71
N PRO A 753 3.16 25.66 -58.67
CA PRO A 753 2.17 25.20 -59.64
C PRO A 753 1.19 24.24 -58.96
N PHE A 754 -0.12 24.53 -59.10
CA PHE A 754 -1.22 23.60 -58.83
C PHE A 754 -1.31 22.49 -59.88
#